data_AF-Q2PZI1-F1
#
_entry.id   AF-Q2PZI1-F1
#
_cell.length_a   1.000
_cell.length_b   1.000
_cell.length_c   1.000
_cell.angle_alpha   90.00
_cell.angle_beta   90.00
_cell.angle_gamma   90.00
#
_symmetry.space_group_name_H-M   'P 1'
#
loop_
_entity.id
_entity.type
_entity.pdbx_description
1 polymer ?
#
loop_
_entity_poly.entity_id
_entity_poly.type
_entity_poly.pdbx_seq_one_letter_code
_entity_poly.pdbx_strand_id
1 'polypeptide(L)'
;MEGRPPPEGRPPPRPRTGRAPRGRRRAVFAAVLHWSHITHLFENDRHFSHLSTLEREMAFRTEMGLYYSYFKTIVEAPSFLNGVWMIMNDKLTEYPLVINTLKRFNLYPEVILASWYRIYTKIMDLIGIQTKICWTVTRGEGLSPIESCEGLGDPACFYVAVIFILNGLMMALFFIYGTYLSGSRLGGLVTVLCFFFNHGECTRVMWTPPLRESFSYPFLVLQMLLVTHILRATKLYRGSLIALCISNVFFMLPWQFAQFVLLTQIASLFAVYVVGYIDICKLRKIIYIHMISLALCFVLMFGNSMLLTSYYASSLVIIWGILAMKPHFLKINVSELSLWVIQGCFWLFGTVILKYLTSKIFGIADDAHIGNLLTSKFFSYKDFDTLLYTCAAEFDFMEKETPLRYTKTLLLPVVLVVFVAIVRKIISDMWGVLAKQQTHVRKHQFDHGELVYHALQLLAYTALGILIMRLKLFLTPHMCVMASLICSRQLFGWLFCKVHPGAIVFAILAAMSIQGSANLQTQWNIVGEFSNLPQEELIEWIKYSTKPDAVFAGAMPTMASVKLSALRPIVNHPHYEDAGLRARTKIVYSMYSRKAAEEVKRELIKLKVNYYILEESWCVRRSKPGCSMPEIWDVEDPANAGKTPLCNLLVKDSKPHFTTVFQNSVYKVLEVVKE
;
A
#
# COMPACT_ATOMS: atom_id res chain seq x y z
N MET A 1 -2.35 -46.78 -54.86
CA MET A 1 -2.99 -45.46 -54.69
C MET A 1 -2.21 -44.71 -53.63
N GLU A 2 -1.47 -43.68 -54.05
CA GLU A 2 -0.58 -42.90 -53.19
C GLU A 2 -1.31 -42.32 -51.98
N GLY A 3 -0.77 -42.58 -50.79
CA GLY A 3 -1.36 -42.23 -49.51
C GLY A 3 -1.46 -40.72 -49.34
N ARG A 4 -2.69 -40.22 -49.20
CA ARG A 4 -2.95 -38.84 -48.77
C ARG A 4 -2.31 -38.60 -47.39
N PRO A 5 -1.54 -37.51 -47.21
CA PRO A 5 -1.05 -37.12 -45.90
C PRO A 5 -2.21 -36.79 -44.95
N PRO A 6 -2.07 -37.07 -43.65
CA PRO A 6 -3.11 -36.80 -42.66
C PRO A 6 -3.36 -35.29 -42.53
N PRO A 7 -4.61 -34.87 -42.28
CA PRO A 7 -4.98 -33.47 -42.26
C PRO A 7 -4.33 -32.73 -41.09
N GLU A 8 -3.61 -31.65 -41.39
CA GLU A 8 -3.07 -30.72 -40.41
C GLU A 8 -4.19 -30.22 -39.48
N GLY A 9 -4.06 -30.55 -38.19
CA GLY A 9 -4.99 -30.14 -37.16
C GLY A 9 -5.14 -28.62 -37.11
N ARG A 10 -6.36 -28.11 -37.34
CA ARG A 10 -6.67 -26.69 -37.18
C ARG A 10 -6.31 -26.24 -35.75
N PRO A 11 -5.53 -25.18 -35.57
CA PRO A 11 -5.28 -24.62 -34.24
C PRO A 11 -6.59 -24.10 -33.63
N PRO A 12 -6.72 -24.12 -32.30
CA PRO A 12 -7.96 -23.77 -31.62
C PRO A 12 -8.38 -22.32 -31.92
N PRO A 13 -9.69 -22.06 -32.06
CA PRO A 13 -10.18 -20.76 -32.48
C PRO A 13 -9.86 -19.69 -31.42
N ARG A 14 -9.16 -18.63 -31.86
CA ARG A 14 -8.92 -17.43 -31.05
C ARG A 14 -10.27 -16.86 -30.57
N PRO A 15 -10.36 -16.37 -29.32
CA PRO A 15 -11.61 -15.86 -28.78
C PRO A 15 -12.09 -14.67 -29.61
N ARG A 16 -13.22 -14.86 -30.31
CA ARG A 16 -13.92 -13.81 -31.06
C ARG A 16 -14.22 -12.63 -30.13
N THR A 17 -13.62 -11.49 -30.40
CA THR A 17 -13.74 -10.22 -29.62
C THR A 17 -15.12 -9.56 -29.70
N GLY A 18 -16.08 -10.11 -30.44
CA GLY A 18 -17.41 -9.51 -30.69
C GLY A 18 -18.47 -9.65 -29.59
N ARG A 19 -18.21 -10.27 -28.43
CA ARG A 19 -19.20 -10.37 -27.32
C ARG A 19 -18.86 -9.48 -26.10
N ALA A 20 -18.22 -8.34 -26.34
CA ALA A 20 -17.83 -7.36 -25.31
C ALA A 20 -18.96 -6.78 -24.43
N PRO A 21 -20.20 -6.49 -24.90
CA PRO A 21 -21.14 -5.69 -24.11
C PRO A 21 -21.59 -6.37 -22.81
N ARG A 22 -21.78 -7.70 -22.79
CA ARG A 22 -22.16 -8.44 -21.57
C ARG A 22 -21.04 -8.50 -20.53
N GLY A 23 -19.77 -8.54 -20.96
CA GLY A 23 -18.63 -8.54 -20.05
C GLY A 23 -18.47 -7.20 -19.33
N ARG A 24 -18.59 -6.10 -20.07
CA ARG A 24 -18.53 -4.73 -19.54
C ARG A 24 -19.62 -4.49 -18.49
N ARG A 25 -20.87 -4.92 -18.75
CA ARG A 25 -21.97 -4.78 -17.79
C ARG A 25 -21.69 -5.48 -16.45
N ARG A 26 -21.12 -6.70 -16.48
CA ARG A 26 -20.76 -7.43 -15.25
C ARG A 26 -19.62 -6.79 -14.48
N ALA A 27 -18.62 -6.24 -15.18
CA ALA A 27 -17.54 -5.50 -14.54
C ALA A 27 -18.08 -4.24 -13.83
N VAL A 28 -18.96 -3.47 -14.49
CA VAL A 28 -19.61 -2.30 -13.89
C VAL A 28 -20.45 -2.70 -12.68
N PHE A 29 -21.21 -3.80 -12.78
CA PHE A 29 -21.96 -4.31 -11.64
C PHE A 29 -21.06 -4.67 -10.45
N ALA A 30 -19.94 -5.34 -10.68
CA ALA A 30 -18.97 -5.65 -9.62
C ALA A 30 -18.37 -4.38 -8.99
N ALA A 31 -18.17 -3.32 -9.78
CA ALA A 31 -17.69 -2.04 -9.29
C ALA A 31 -18.70 -1.35 -8.36
N VAL A 32 -19.97 -1.26 -8.79
CA VAL A 32 -21.06 -0.68 -7.99
C VAL A 32 -21.26 -1.47 -6.70
N LEU A 33 -21.22 -2.80 -6.78
CA LEU A 33 -21.38 -3.68 -5.62
C LEU A 33 -20.28 -3.47 -4.58
N HIS A 34 -19.02 -3.37 -5.01
CA HIS A 34 -17.89 -3.14 -4.08
C HIS A 34 -17.90 -1.73 -3.49
N TRP A 35 -18.24 -0.72 -4.29
CA TRP A 35 -18.41 0.66 -3.82
C TRP A 35 -19.51 0.76 -2.75
N SER A 36 -20.69 0.18 -3.02
CA SER A 36 -21.80 0.13 -2.06
C SER A 36 -21.42 -0.64 -0.80
N HIS A 37 -20.75 -1.79 -0.95
CA HIS A 37 -20.30 -2.61 0.17
C HIS A 37 -19.33 -1.87 1.10
N ILE A 38 -18.29 -1.22 0.56
CA ILE A 38 -17.33 -0.47 1.37
C ILE A 38 -17.99 0.73 2.05
N THR A 39 -18.85 1.44 1.33
CA THR A 39 -19.56 2.62 1.88
C THR A 39 -20.42 2.21 3.07
N HIS A 40 -21.17 1.13 2.95
CA HIS A 40 -21.96 0.58 4.05
C HIS A 40 -21.10 0.11 5.23
N LEU A 41 -19.98 -0.56 4.98
CA LEU A 41 -19.07 -0.97 6.06
C LEU A 41 -18.44 0.21 6.80
N PHE A 42 -18.06 1.27 6.07
CA PHE A 42 -17.49 2.46 6.69
C PHE A 42 -18.53 3.20 7.54
N GLU A 43 -19.75 3.34 7.01
CA GLU A 43 -20.85 3.98 7.75
C GLU A 43 -21.21 3.16 9.00
N ASN A 44 -21.26 1.85 8.89
CA ASN A 44 -21.52 0.96 10.01
C ASN A 44 -20.43 0.98 11.10
N ASP A 45 -19.17 1.16 10.73
CA ASP A 45 -18.04 1.17 11.68
C ASP A 45 -17.90 2.50 12.41
N ARG A 46 -18.15 3.62 11.72
CA ARG A 46 -17.83 4.97 12.21
C ARG A 46 -19.03 5.84 12.48
N HIS A 47 -20.18 5.50 11.92
CA HIS A 47 -21.33 6.38 11.80
C HIS A 47 -20.94 7.76 11.25
N PHE A 48 -20.14 7.75 10.17
CA PHE A 48 -19.42 8.93 9.67
C PHE A 48 -20.36 10.07 9.26
N SER A 49 -21.56 9.72 8.80
CA SER A 49 -22.65 10.64 8.47
C SER A 49 -23.06 11.50 9.68
N HIS A 50 -23.18 10.91 10.86
CA HIS A 50 -23.61 11.57 12.09
C HIS A 50 -22.54 12.46 12.74
N LEU A 51 -21.26 12.16 12.49
CA LEU A 51 -20.13 12.88 13.09
C LEU A 51 -20.05 14.34 12.65
N SER A 52 -19.70 15.22 13.59
CA SER A 52 -19.33 16.60 13.30
C SER A 52 -18.07 16.71 12.45
N THR A 53 -17.82 17.91 11.91
CA THR A 53 -16.58 18.18 11.15
C THR A 53 -15.32 17.86 11.95
N LEU A 54 -15.29 18.21 13.24
CA LEU A 54 -14.14 17.93 14.11
C LEU A 54 -13.98 16.43 14.37
N GLU A 55 -15.08 15.71 14.64
CA GLU A 55 -15.05 14.26 14.88
C GLU A 55 -14.62 13.48 13.63
N ARG A 56 -15.05 13.91 12.44
CA ARG A 56 -14.59 13.32 11.17
C ARG A 56 -13.10 13.50 10.96
N GLU A 57 -12.57 14.69 11.29
CA GLU A 57 -11.14 14.94 11.25
C GLU A 57 -10.36 14.07 12.24
N MET A 58 -10.87 13.92 13.47
CA MET A 58 -10.28 13.04 14.47
C MET A 58 -10.35 11.55 14.09
N ALA A 59 -11.37 11.15 13.32
CA ALA A 59 -11.49 9.79 12.80
C ALA A 59 -10.33 9.45 11.85
N PHE A 60 -9.79 10.44 11.14
CA PHE A 60 -8.57 10.32 10.35
C PHE A 60 -7.31 10.32 11.24
N ARG A 61 -7.03 9.18 11.87
CA ARG A 61 -5.84 8.97 12.69
C ARG A 61 -4.55 8.88 11.89
N THR A 62 -3.43 9.20 12.54
CA THR A 62 -2.05 9.03 12.03
C THR A 62 -1.84 9.65 10.65
N GLU A 63 -1.38 8.87 9.68
CA GLU A 63 -1.09 9.32 8.32
C GLU A 63 -2.34 9.86 7.61
N MET A 64 -3.52 9.30 7.92
CA MET A 64 -4.77 9.71 7.27
C MET A 64 -5.08 11.18 7.55
N GLY A 65 -4.94 11.60 8.82
CA GLY A 65 -5.16 12.98 9.23
C GLY A 65 -4.12 13.90 8.63
N LEU A 66 -2.87 13.44 8.54
CA LEU A 66 -1.80 14.19 7.90
C LEU A 66 -2.10 14.42 6.40
N TYR A 67 -2.50 13.39 5.64
CA TYR A 67 -2.82 13.54 4.22
C TYR A 67 -4.05 14.42 4.02
N TYR A 68 -5.12 14.18 4.78
CA TYR A 68 -6.34 14.98 4.70
C TYR A 68 -6.06 16.47 5.04
N SER A 69 -5.12 16.77 5.94
CA SER A 69 -4.75 18.16 6.27
C SER A 69 -4.26 18.96 5.05
N TYR A 70 -3.57 18.31 4.11
CA TYR A 70 -3.10 18.96 2.89
C TYR A 70 -4.24 19.18 1.89
N PHE A 71 -5.12 18.19 1.73
CA PHE A 71 -6.34 18.37 0.95
C PHE A 71 -7.17 19.54 1.48
N LYS A 72 -7.42 19.57 2.79
CA LYS A 72 -8.13 20.65 3.49
C LYS A 72 -7.47 22.01 3.25
N THR A 73 -6.14 22.10 3.42
CA THR A 73 -5.38 23.33 3.15
C THR A 73 -5.61 23.85 1.71
N ILE A 74 -5.56 22.96 0.71
CA ILE A 74 -5.79 23.35 -0.69
C ILE A 74 -7.23 23.75 -0.93
N VAL A 75 -8.21 23.13 -0.26
CA VAL A 75 -9.65 23.42 -0.42
C VAL A 75 -10.07 24.73 0.28
N GLU A 76 -9.49 25.04 1.43
CA GLU A 76 -9.81 26.23 2.23
C GLU A 76 -9.04 27.48 1.78
N ALA A 77 -7.96 27.32 1.00
CA ALA A 77 -7.22 28.46 0.47
C ALA A 77 -8.08 29.43 -0.37
N PRO A 78 -7.68 30.69 -0.55
CA PRO A 78 -8.41 31.62 -1.42
C PRO A 78 -8.44 31.18 -2.90
N SER A 79 -7.36 30.54 -3.37
CA SER A 79 -7.25 30.03 -4.73
C SER A 79 -6.49 28.71 -4.73
N PHE A 80 -6.70 27.89 -5.77
CA PHE A 80 -6.01 26.61 -5.92
C PHE A 80 -4.49 26.78 -5.94
N LEU A 81 -3.98 27.76 -6.69
CA LEU A 81 -2.54 28.03 -6.76
C LEU A 81 -1.96 28.47 -5.42
N ASN A 82 -2.70 29.26 -4.64
CA ASN A 82 -2.28 29.64 -3.29
C ASN A 82 -2.24 28.42 -2.37
N GLY A 83 -3.25 27.55 -2.45
CA GLY A 83 -3.27 26.28 -1.70
C GLY A 83 -2.10 25.36 -2.05
N VAL A 84 -1.78 25.23 -3.33
CA VAL A 84 -0.60 24.47 -3.80
C VAL A 84 0.70 25.11 -3.29
N TRP A 85 0.79 26.45 -3.33
CA TRP A 85 1.95 27.17 -2.81
C TRP A 85 2.16 26.97 -1.31
N MET A 86 1.07 26.97 -0.53
CA MET A 86 1.08 26.72 0.93
C MET A 86 1.65 25.34 1.26
N ILE A 87 1.23 24.30 0.55
CA ILE A 87 1.75 22.94 0.80
C ILE A 87 3.19 22.76 0.27
N MET A 88 3.58 23.49 -0.78
CA MET A 88 4.95 23.48 -1.30
C MET A 88 5.94 24.23 -0.39
N ASN A 89 5.45 25.15 0.43
CA ASN A 89 6.24 25.93 1.40
C ASN A 89 5.67 25.74 2.81
N ASP A 90 5.48 24.48 3.21
CA ASP A 90 4.83 24.15 4.48
C ASP A 90 5.76 24.46 5.66
N LYS A 91 5.25 25.26 6.60
CA LYS A 91 5.93 25.67 7.84
C LYS A 91 5.42 24.93 9.08
N LEU A 92 4.40 24.09 8.92
CA LEU A 92 3.66 23.52 10.05
C LEU A 92 4.08 22.08 10.38
N THR A 93 4.44 21.25 9.41
CA THR A 93 4.63 19.80 9.62
C THR A 93 5.98 19.45 10.26
N GLU A 94 7.02 20.23 9.98
CA GLU A 94 8.40 19.97 10.43
C GLU A 94 9.08 21.23 10.97
N TYR A 95 8.33 22.00 11.76
CA TYR A 95 8.85 23.24 12.35
C TYR A 95 10.19 22.99 13.06
N PRO A 96 11.21 23.88 12.92
CA PRO A 96 11.21 25.18 12.23
C PRO A 96 11.55 25.13 10.73
N LEU A 97 11.62 23.95 10.09
CA LEU A 97 11.93 23.86 8.67
C LEU A 97 10.74 24.27 7.81
N VAL A 98 11.09 24.74 6.61
CA VAL A 98 10.15 24.85 5.49
C VAL A 98 10.38 23.66 4.58
N ILE A 99 9.35 22.85 4.36
CA ILE A 99 9.47 21.66 3.51
C ILE A 99 8.51 21.71 2.32
N ASN A 100 8.97 21.15 1.19
CA ASN A 100 8.08 20.86 0.07
C ASN A 100 7.42 19.51 0.29
N THR A 101 6.16 19.54 0.70
CA THR A 101 5.40 18.34 1.05
C THR A 101 5.02 17.51 -0.17
N LEU A 102 4.92 18.10 -1.37
CA LEU A 102 4.67 17.36 -2.62
C LEU A 102 5.84 16.43 -2.96
N LYS A 103 7.07 16.90 -2.75
CA LYS A 103 8.29 16.09 -2.92
C LYS A 103 8.34 14.94 -1.92
N ARG A 104 7.91 15.20 -0.68
CA ARG A 104 8.17 14.32 0.47
C ARG A 104 7.10 13.25 0.69
N PHE A 105 5.83 13.59 0.53
CA PHE A 105 4.70 12.79 1.01
C PHE A 105 3.77 12.26 -0.08
N ASN A 106 4.18 12.37 -1.36
CA ASN A 106 3.41 11.87 -2.51
C ASN A 106 1.98 12.44 -2.59
N LEU A 107 1.82 13.76 -2.37
CA LEU A 107 0.50 14.40 -2.23
C LEU A 107 -0.29 14.62 -3.54
N TYR A 108 0.09 13.94 -4.63
CA TYR A 108 -0.62 14.05 -5.90
C TYR A 108 -2.12 13.74 -5.81
N PRO A 109 -2.58 12.72 -5.06
CA PRO A 109 -4.00 12.48 -4.84
C PRO A 109 -4.71 13.69 -4.23
N GLU A 110 -4.15 14.29 -3.18
CA GLU A 110 -4.79 15.42 -2.50
C GLU A 110 -4.89 16.64 -3.41
N VAL A 111 -3.85 16.93 -4.20
CA VAL A 111 -3.86 18.04 -5.18
C VAL A 111 -4.94 17.83 -6.23
N ILE A 112 -5.02 16.62 -6.80
CA ILE A 112 -6.00 16.29 -7.84
C ILE A 112 -7.42 16.36 -7.25
N LEU A 113 -7.65 15.74 -6.09
CA LEU A 113 -8.96 15.73 -5.44
C LEU A 113 -9.40 17.13 -5.01
N ALA A 114 -8.49 17.95 -4.48
CA ALA A 114 -8.81 19.34 -4.12
C ALA A 114 -9.17 20.17 -5.36
N SER A 115 -8.50 19.93 -6.50
CA SER A 115 -8.86 20.57 -7.77
C SER A 115 -10.27 20.17 -8.22
N TRP A 116 -10.59 18.88 -8.16
CA TRP A 116 -11.91 18.36 -8.53
C TRP A 116 -13.00 18.86 -7.59
N TYR A 117 -12.72 18.91 -6.28
CA TYR A 117 -13.65 19.44 -5.29
C TYR A 117 -14.00 20.91 -5.57
N ARG A 118 -12.98 21.76 -5.78
CA ARG A 118 -13.21 23.19 -6.10
C ARG A 118 -13.97 23.40 -7.41
N ILE A 119 -13.71 22.57 -8.42
CA ILE A 119 -14.45 22.62 -9.68
C ILE A 119 -15.90 22.18 -9.44
N TYR A 120 -16.10 21.09 -8.70
CA TYR A 120 -17.41 20.55 -8.36
C TYR A 120 -18.24 21.58 -7.59
N THR A 121 -17.72 22.14 -6.50
CA THR A 121 -18.44 23.14 -5.70
C THR A 121 -18.77 24.36 -6.54
N LYS A 122 -17.80 24.91 -7.28
CA LYS A 122 -18.03 26.06 -8.17
C LYS A 122 -19.12 25.80 -9.21
N ILE A 123 -19.13 24.61 -9.84
CA ILE A 123 -20.17 24.25 -10.81
C ILE A 123 -21.53 24.13 -10.14
N MET A 124 -21.61 23.47 -8.98
CA MET A 124 -22.88 23.27 -8.29
C MET A 124 -23.44 24.56 -7.72
N ASP A 125 -22.58 25.45 -7.20
CA ASP A 125 -22.94 26.80 -6.77
C ASP A 125 -23.48 27.64 -7.94
N LEU A 126 -22.89 27.49 -9.14
CA LEU A 126 -23.39 28.16 -10.35
C LEU A 126 -24.75 27.61 -10.83
N ILE A 127 -25.01 26.32 -10.63
CA ILE A 127 -26.30 25.70 -11.00
C ILE A 127 -27.35 25.92 -9.89
N GLY A 128 -26.93 26.25 -8.67
CA GLY A 128 -27.80 26.42 -7.51
C GLY A 128 -28.28 25.09 -6.89
N ILE A 129 -27.55 23.98 -7.12
CA ILE A 129 -27.86 22.68 -6.53
C ILE A 129 -27.19 22.58 -5.16
N GLN A 130 -27.99 22.38 -4.10
CA GLN A 130 -27.48 22.16 -2.76
C GLN A 130 -26.72 20.83 -2.69
N THR A 131 -25.41 20.88 -2.40
CA THR A 131 -24.52 19.71 -2.37
C THR A 131 -24.31 19.10 -1.00
N LYS A 132 -24.75 19.77 0.06
CA LYS A 132 -24.67 19.29 1.44
C LYS A 132 -25.91 19.66 2.24
N ILE A 133 -26.34 18.76 3.12
CA ILE A 133 -27.45 18.96 4.05
C ILE A 133 -26.86 18.92 5.45
N CYS A 134 -27.17 19.92 6.28
CA CYS A 134 -26.62 20.04 7.62
C CYS A 134 -27.73 19.86 8.66
N TRP A 135 -27.42 19.07 9.69
CA TRP A 135 -28.29 18.72 10.79
C TRP A 135 -27.66 19.20 12.09
N THR A 136 -28.48 19.59 13.06
CA THR A 136 -28.01 19.84 14.42
C THR A 136 -28.23 18.59 15.25
N VAL A 137 -27.13 17.97 15.70
CA VAL A 137 -27.14 16.71 16.43
C VAL A 137 -26.91 16.97 17.91
N THR A 138 -27.81 16.45 18.75
CA THR A 138 -27.68 16.47 20.22
C THR A 138 -26.87 15.27 20.68
N ARG A 139 -25.70 15.49 21.27
CA ARG A 139 -24.74 14.43 21.65
C ARG A 139 -25.01 13.76 23.02
N GLY A 140 -26.03 14.20 23.74
CA GLY A 140 -26.35 13.70 25.10
C GLY A 140 -26.10 14.74 26.19
N GLU A 141 -26.24 14.32 27.46
CA GLU A 141 -26.14 15.20 28.61
C GLU A 141 -24.73 15.79 28.79
N GLY A 142 -24.66 17.11 28.99
CA GLY A 142 -23.41 17.84 29.25
C GLY A 142 -22.61 18.25 28.00
N LEU A 143 -22.97 17.76 26.81
CA LEU A 143 -22.30 18.11 25.57
C LEU A 143 -23.14 19.09 24.74
N SER A 144 -22.50 20.13 24.21
CA SER A 144 -23.15 21.06 23.29
C SER A 144 -23.62 20.34 22.02
N PRO A 145 -24.76 20.75 21.44
CA PRO A 145 -25.18 20.24 20.14
C PRO A 145 -24.19 20.69 19.06
N ILE A 146 -23.90 19.83 18.10
CA ILE A 146 -22.97 20.13 17.00
C ILE A 146 -23.69 20.01 15.65
N GLU A 147 -23.26 20.83 14.69
CA GLU A 147 -23.67 20.72 13.29
C GLU A 147 -22.92 19.58 12.59
N SER A 148 -23.67 18.63 12.03
CA SER A 148 -23.18 17.59 11.13
C SER A 148 -23.71 17.82 9.71
N CYS A 149 -22.81 17.95 8.74
CA CYS A 149 -23.17 18.15 7.33
C CYS A 149 -22.87 16.91 6.49
N GLU A 150 -23.81 16.41 5.71
CA GLU A 150 -23.60 15.25 4.84
C GLU A 150 -23.71 15.63 3.36
N GLY A 151 -22.99 14.88 2.52
CA GLY A 151 -23.05 15.01 1.05
C GLY A 151 -21.71 15.35 0.42
N LEU A 152 -21.67 15.37 -0.91
CA LEU A 152 -20.44 15.63 -1.68
C LEU A 152 -19.96 17.09 -1.59
N GLY A 153 -20.78 17.98 -1.03
CA GLY A 153 -20.38 19.34 -0.68
C GLY A 153 -19.65 19.46 0.65
N ASP A 154 -19.55 18.40 1.44
CA ASP A 154 -18.64 18.33 2.58
C ASP A 154 -17.28 17.81 2.12
N PRO A 155 -16.15 18.47 2.45
CA PRO A 155 -14.83 18.06 1.98
C PRO A 155 -14.44 16.64 2.43
N ALA A 156 -14.78 16.24 3.66
CA ALA A 156 -14.40 14.93 4.19
C ALA A 156 -15.21 13.82 3.51
N CYS A 157 -16.52 14.02 3.36
CA CYS A 157 -17.39 13.10 2.63
C CYS A 157 -16.99 12.97 1.16
N PHE A 158 -16.70 14.08 0.47
CA PHE A 158 -16.20 14.05 -0.90
C PHE A 158 -14.90 13.25 -1.03
N TYR A 159 -13.95 13.52 -0.13
CA TYR A 159 -12.64 12.89 -0.13
C TYR A 159 -12.74 11.36 0.01
N VAL A 160 -13.52 10.89 0.99
CA VAL A 160 -13.76 9.46 1.20
C VAL A 160 -14.54 8.83 0.04
N ALA A 161 -15.57 9.51 -0.47
CA ALA A 161 -16.40 9.00 -1.55
C ALA A 161 -15.60 8.73 -2.83
N VAL A 162 -14.67 9.61 -3.21
CA VAL A 162 -13.84 9.41 -4.40
C VAL A 162 -12.90 8.21 -4.23
N ILE A 163 -12.35 8.01 -3.03
CA ILE A 163 -11.52 6.83 -2.71
C ILE A 163 -12.33 5.54 -2.87
N PHE A 164 -13.59 5.53 -2.41
CA PHE A 164 -14.47 4.37 -2.54
C PHE A 164 -14.88 4.11 -3.99
N ILE A 165 -15.13 5.16 -4.79
CA ILE A 165 -15.38 5.01 -6.23
C ILE A 165 -14.17 4.37 -6.92
N LEU A 166 -12.96 4.84 -6.60
CA LEU A 166 -11.71 4.31 -7.15
C LEU A 166 -11.52 2.82 -6.78
N ASN A 167 -11.85 2.43 -5.54
CA ASN A 167 -11.83 1.04 -5.10
C ASN A 167 -12.99 0.20 -5.68
N GLY A 168 -14.11 0.81 -6.06
CA GLY A 168 -15.12 0.19 -6.90
C GLY A 168 -14.56 -0.16 -8.28
N LEU A 169 -13.87 0.78 -8.94
CA LEU A 169 -13.22 0.56 -10.23
C LEU A 169 -12.17 -0.55 -10.19
N MET A 170 -11.44 -0.67 -9.07
CA MET A 170 -10.54 -1.80 -8.82
C MET A 170 -11.25 -3.16 -8.92
N MET A 171 -12.47 -3.29 -8.41
CA MET A 171 -13.23 -4.54 -8.51
C MET A 171 -13.65 -4.86 -9.95
N ALA A 172 -14.00 -3.84 -10.73
CA ALA A 172 -14.20 -3.97 -12.18
C ALA A 172 -12.94 -4.51 -12.87
N LEU A 173 -11.76 -3.99 -12.51
CA LEU A 173 -10.49 -4.46 -13.03
C LEU A 173 -10.22 -5.91 -12.63
N PHE A 174 -10.50 -6.32 -11.39
CA PHE A 174 -10.37 -7.72 -10.96
C PHE A 174 -11.26 -8.67 -11.75
N PHE A 175 -12.51 -8.29 -12.02
CA PHE A 175 -13.40 -9.09 -12.87
C PHE A 175 -12.85 -9.28 -14.29
N ILE A 176 -12.36 -8.18 -14.89
CA ILE A 176 -11.73 -8.20 -16.21
C ILE A 176 -10.47 -9.06 -16.17
N TYR A 177 -9.66 -8.92 -15.13
CA TYR A 177 -8.41 -9.65 -14.97
C TYR A 177 -8.64 -11.15 -14.82
N GLY A 178 -9.50 -11.59 -13.89
CA GLY A 178 -9.85 -13.00 -13.73
C GLY A 178 -10.48 -13.59 -15.00
N THR A 179 -11.29 -12.82 -15.73
CA THR A 179 -11.85 -13.24 -17.02
C THR A 179 -10.77 -13.40 -18.08
N TYR A 180 -9.85 -12.44 -18.16
CA TYR A 180 -8.77 -12.43 -19.14
C TYR A 180 -7.81 -13.58 -18.87
N LEU A 181 -7.32 -13.72 -17.63
CA LEU A 181 -6.34 -14.72 -17.21
C LEU A 181 -6.86 -16.15 -17.41
N SER A 182 -8.09 -16.44 -16.96
CA SER A 182 -8.69 -17.78 -17.12
C SER A 182 -9.20 -18.08 -18.54
N GLY A 183 -9.39 -17.05 -19.38
CA GLY A 183 -10.07 -17.18 -20.68
C GLY A 183 -11.58 -17.48 -20.56
N SER A 184 -12.15 -17.39 -19.37
CA SER A 184 -13.56 -17.69 -19.07
C SER A 184 -14.20 -16.59 -18.23
N ARG A 185 -15.45 -16.23 -18.55
CA ARG A 185 -16.22 -15.27 -17.74
C ARG A 185 -16.50 -15.79 -16.33
N LEU A 186 -16.49 -17.11 -16.13
CA LEU A 186 -16.60 -17.71 -14.80
C LEU A 186 -15.36 -17.39 -13.96
N GLY A 187 -14.17 -17.31 -14.55
CA GLY A 187 -12.97 -16.95 -13.78
C GLY A 187 -13.02 -15.52 -13.23
N GLY A 188 -13.60 -14.57 -13.97
CA GLY A 188 -13.86 -13.22 -13.43
C GLY A 188 -14.83 -13.23 -12.26
N LEU A 189 -15.88 -14.05 -12.33
CA LEU A 189 -16.83 -14.22 -11.22
C LEU A 189 -16.15 -14.88 -10.00
N VAL A 190 -15.34 -15.92 -10.21
CA VAL A 190 -14.56 -16.57 -9.16
C VAL A 190 -13.67 -15.56 -8.45
N THR A 191 -12.92 -14.73 -9.19
CA THR A 191 -12.06 -13.70 -8.58
C THR A 191 -12.84 -12.73 -7.71
N VAL A 192 -13.96 -12.21 -8.21
CA VAL A 192 -14.80 -11.27 -7.45
C VAL A 192 -15.37 -11.94 -6.19
N LEU A 193 -15.95 -13.14 -6.31
CA LEU A 193 -16.51 -13.85 -5.16
C LEU A 193 -15.44 -14.22 -4.13
N CYS A 194 -14.28 -14.71 -4.56
CA CYS A 194 -13.15 -15.01 -3.66
C CYS A 194 -12.69 -13.76 -2.91
N PHE A 195 -12.69 -12.60 -3.59
CA PHE A 195 -12.34 -11.33 -2.98
C PHE A 195 -13.36 -10.97 -1.88
N PHE A 196 -14.67 -11.04 -2.17
CA PHE A 196 -15.72 -10.76 -1.18
C PHE A 196 -15.68 -11.74 0.01
N PHE A 197 -15.51 -13.04 -0.25
CA PHE A 197 -15.43 -14.05 0.83
C PHE A 197 -14.23 -13.86 1.77
N ASN A 198 -13.19 -13.17 1.30
CA ASN A 198 -11.99 -12.85 2.08
C ASN A 198 -11.76 -11.33 2.15
N HIS A 199 -12.84 -10.53 2.15
CA HIS A 199 -12.76 -9.07 1.98
C HIS A 199 -11.85 -8.42 3.02
N GLY A 200 -12.00 -8.78 4.30
CA GLY A 200 -11.18 -8.25 5.40
C GLY A 200 -9.69 -8.59 5.34
N GLU A 201 -9.29 -9.57 4.53
CA GLU A 201 -7.88 -9.90 4.27
C GLU A 201 -7.37 -9.26 2.97
N CYS A 202 -8.28 -8.97 2.02
CA CYS A 202 -7.98 -8.38 0.72
C CYS A 202 -7.78 -6.87 0.76
N THR A 203 -8.53 -6.16 1.61
CA THR A 203 -8.50 -4.71 1.70
C THR A 203 -8.85 -4.22 3.09
N ARG A 204 -8.41 -3.00 3.40
CA ARG A 204 -8.72 -2.27 4.64
C ARG A 204 -9.22 -0.85 4.37
N VAL A 205 -9.60 -0.58 3.12
CA VAL A 205 -10.01 0.76 2.67
C VAL A 205 -11.23 1.28 3.42
N MET A 206 -12.11 0.41 3.90
CA MET A 206 -13.25 0.79 4.72
C MET A 206 -12.81 1.42 6.05
N TRP A 207 -11.76 0.93 6.71
CA TRP A 207 -11.31 1.50 7.98
C TRP A 207 -10.30 2.63 7.82
N THR A 208 -9.51 2.57 6.73
CA THR A 208 -8.39 3.49 6.50
C THR A 208 -8.37 4.06 5.07
N PRO A 209 -9.42 4.78 4.63
CA PRO A 209 -9.54 5.21 3.24
C PRO A 209 -8.36 6.06 2.76
N PRO A 210 -7.91 7.12 3.46
CA PRO A 210 -6.89 8.07 2.97
C PRO A 210 -5.47 7.53 2.81
N LEU A 211 -5.21 6.26 3.10
CA LEU A 211 -3.86 5.70 2.98
C LEU A 211 -3.42 5.59 1.51
N ARG A 212 -2.11 5.69 1.28
CA ARG A 212 -1.51 5.75 -0.06
C ARG A 212 -1.75 4.51 -0.91
N GLU A 213 -1.81 3.34 -0.27
CA GLU A 213 -2.17 2.10 -0.96
C GLU A 213 -3.60 2.13 -1.53
N SER A 214 -4.55 2.79 -0.86
CA SER A 214 -5.95 2.88 -1.32
C SER A 214 -6.07 3.61 -2.66
N PHE A 215 -5.17 4.55 -2.94
CA PHE A 215 -5.07 5.27 -4.21
C PHE A 215 -4.30 4.48 -5.28
N SER A 216 -3.21 3.83 -4.87
CA SER A 216 -2.24 3.22 -5.80
C SER A 216 -2.65 1.83 -6.26
N TYR A 217 -3.25 1.03 -5.39
CA TYR A 217 -3.55 -0.38 -5.63
C TYR A 217 -4.41 -0.66 -6.88
N PRO A 218 -5.44 0.13 -7.23
CA PRO A 218 -6.17 -0.04 -8.50
C PRO A 218 -5.25 0.02 -9.73
N PHE A 219 -4.24 0.90 -9.71
CA PHE A 219 -3.26 1.03 -10.78
C PHE A 219 -2.24 -0.12 -10.80
N LEU A 220 -1.95 -0.73 -9.66
CA LEU A 220 -1.19 -1.99 -9.60
C LEU A 220 -1.93 -3.11 -10.34
N VAL A 221 -3.23 -3.26 -10.08
CA VAL A 221 -4.06 -4.29 -10.74
C VAL A 221 -4.09 -4.05 -12.26
N LEU A 222 -4.24 -2.79 -12.68
CA LEU A 222 -4.22 -2.42 -14.10
C LEU A 222 -2.87 -2.73 -14.77
N GLN A 223 -1.76 -2.33 -14.14
CA GLN A 223 -0.39 -2.62 -14.58
C GLN A 223 -0.19 -4.13 -14.73
N MET A 224 -0.54 -4.92 -13.71
CA MET A 224 -0.39 -6.37 -13.74
C MET A 224 -1.19 -7.00 -14.88
N LEU A 225 -2.44 -6.56 -15.09
CA LEU A 225 -3.27 -6.97 -16.22
C LEU A 225 -2.60 -6.62 -17.57
N LEU A 226 -2.02 -5.43 -17.70
CA LEU A 226 -1.32 -5.00 -18.92
C LEU A 226 -0.05 -5.81 -19.18
N VAL A 227 0.71 -6.16 -18.14
CA VAL A 227 1.87 -7.05 -18.25
C VAL A 227 1.41 -8.43 -18.71
N THR A 228 0.38 -9.02 -18.09
CA THR A 228 -0.21 -10.30 -18.53
C THR A 228 -0.66 -10.24 -19.99
N HIS A 229 -1.27 -9.13 -20.40
CA HIS A 229 -1.67 -8.90 -21.79
C HIS A 229 -0.47 -8.88 -22.76
N ILE A 230 0.60 -8.17 -22.40
CA ILE A 230 1.84 -8.10 -23.18
C ILE A 230 2.52 -9.46 -23.30
N LEU A 231 2.54 -10.24 -22.21
CA LEU A 231 3.12 -11.59 -22.20
C LEU A 231 2.38 -12.50 -23.19
N ARG A 232 1.05 -12.50 -23.14
CA ARG A 232 0.18 -13.29 -24.05
C ARG A 232 0.16 -12.80 -25.49
N ALA A 233 0.37 -11.51 -25.73
CA ALA A 233 0.27 -10.96 -27.07
C ALA A 233 1.41 -11.47 -27.97
N THR A 234 1.07 -11.97 -29.15
CA THR A 234 2.07 -12.38 -30.16
C THR A 234 2.77 -11.18 -30.77
N LYS A 235 2.02 -10.10 -31.01
CA LYS A 235 2.54 -8.80 -31.48
C LYS A 235 2.40 -7.77 -30.37
N LEU A 236 3.42 -6.94 -30.21
CA LEU A 236 3.44 -5.90 -29.20
C LEU A 236 2.89 -4.59 -29.75
N TYR A 237 1.74 -4.16 -29.26
CA TYR A 237 1.11 -2.93 -29.68
C TYR A 237 1.66 -1.73 -28.88
N ARG A 238 1.91 -0.62 -29.59
CA ARG A 238 2.37 0.64 -28.95
C ARG A 238 1.39 1.14 -27.90
N GLY A 239 0.08 1.02 -28.15
CA GLY A 239 -0.96 1.41 -27.19
C GLY A 239 -0.86 0.69 -25.84
N SER A 240 -0.59 -0.62 -25.83
CA SER A 240 -0.43 -1.39 -24.58
C SER A 240 0.80 -0.96 -23.79
N LEU A 241 1.88 -0.57 -24.48
CA LEU A 241 3.11 -0.07 -23.84
C LEU A 241 2.91 1.33 -23.24
N ILE A 242 2.21 2.22 -23.96
CA ILE A 242 1.85 3.55 -23.45
C ILE A 242 0.92 3.40 -22.23
N ALA A 243 -0.07 2.51 -22.30
CA ALA A 243 -0.95 2.23 -21.18
C ALA A 243 -0.18 1.70 -19.96
N LEU A 244 0.81 0.82 -20.16
CA LEU A 244 1.67 0.33 -19.07
C LEU A 244 2.49 1.47 -18.47
N CYS A 245 3.05 2.36 -19.31
CA CYS A 245 3.80 3.53 -18.85
C CYS A 245 2.95 4.43 -17.95
N ILE A 246 1.73 4.74 -18.39
CA ILE A 246 0.78 5.60 -17.66
C ILE A 246 0.34 4.92 -16.35
N SER A 247 0.03 3.63 -16.39
CA SER A 247 -0.37 2.86 -15.20
C SER A 247 0.75 2.81 -14.16
N ASN A 248 2.00 2.64 -14.58
CA ASN A 248 3.16 2.68 -13.69
C ASN A 248 3.33 4.05 -13.02
N VAL A 249 3.15 5.14 -13.79
CA VAL A 249 3.23 6.50 -13.24
C VAL A 249 2.12 6.72 -12.20
N PHE A 250 0.87 6.38 -12.50
CA PHE A 250 -0.23 6.50 -11.54
C PHE A 250 -0.12 5.55 -10.34
N PHE A 251 0.63 4.45 -10.45
CA PHE A 251 0.92 3.58 -9.32
C PHE A 251 2.02 4.16 -8.41
N MET A 252 3.05 4.77 -8.99
CA MET A 252 4.18 5.30 -8.22
C MET A 252 3.92 6.69 -7.62
N LEU A 253 3.19 7.56 -8.32
CA LEU A 253 2.93 8.94 -7.87
C LEU A 253 2.29 9.06 -6.48
N PRO A 254 1.30 8.22 -6.11
CA PRO A 254 0.67 8.32 -4.81
C PRO A 254 1.39 7.58 -3.68
N TRP A 255 2.33 6.66 -3.98
CA TRP A 255 2.84 5.74 -2.96
C TRP A 255 4.34 5.45 -3.09
N GLN A 256 5.10 5.89 -2.08
CA GLN A 256 6.55 5.68 -2.01
C GLN A 256 7.00 4.21 -2.04
N PHE A 257 6.21 3.30 -1.47
CA PHE A 257 6.56 1.88 -1.43
C PHE A 257 6.22 1.13 -2.72
N ALA A 258 5.61 1.79 -3.71
CA ALA A 258 5.31 1.20 -5.02
C ALA A 258 6.56 0.58 -5.68
N GLN A 259 7.74 1.17 -5.47
CA GLN A 259 9.01 0.66 -5.98
C GLN A 259 9.32 -0.77 -5.54
N PHE A 260 8.97 -1.17 -4.32
CA PHE A 260 9.21 -2.52 -3.81
C PHE A 260 8.31 -3.54 -4.51
N VAL A 261 7.05 -3.17 -4.75
CA VAL A 261 6.11 -4.01 -5.49
C VAL A 261 6.57 -4.17 -6.94
N LEU A 262 6.97 -3.08 -7.60
CA LEU A 262 7.50 -3.13 -8.97
C LEU A 262 8.81 -3.92 -9.07
N LEU A 263 9.66 -3.88 -8.04
CA LEU A 263 10.87 -4.72 -7.96
C LEU A 263 10.51 -6.21 -8.01
N THR A 264 9.50 -6.66 -7.26
CA THR A 264 9.07 -8.07 -7.31
C THR A 264 8.54 -8.47 -8.69
N GLN A 265 7.85 -7.56 -9.38
CA GLN A 265 7.36 -7.78 -10.73
C GLN A 265 8.52 -7.91 -11.74
N ILE A 266 9.48 -6.99 -11.69
CA ILE A 266 10.64 -7.02 -12.58
C ILE A 266 11.51 -8.24 -12.30
N ALA A 267 11.73 -8.61 -11.04
CA ALA A 267 12.43 -9.82 -10.64
C ALA A 267 11.73 -11.08 -11.21
N SER A 268 10.40 -11.15 -11.08
CA SER A 268 9.61 -12.26 -11.62
C SER A 268 9.71 -12.32 -13.14
N LEU A 269 9.58 -11.19 -13.84
CA LEU A 269 9.73 -11.12 -15.31
C LEU A 269 11.13 -11.49 -15.78
N PHE A 270 12.16 -11.08 -15.03
CA PHE A 270 13.54 -11.45 -15.32
C PHE A 270 13.76 -12.95 -15.15
N ALA A 271 13.26 -13.56 -14.06
CA ALA A 271 13.30 -15.00 -13.87
C ALA A 271 12.56 -15.77 -14.99
N VAL A 272 11.39 -15.29 -15.43
CA VAL A 272 10.67 -15.87 -16.57
C VAL A 272 11.49 -15.77 -17.87
N TYR A 273 12.23 -14.68 -18.07
CA TYR A 273 13.16 -14.54 -19.20
C TYR A 273 14.36 -15.49 -19.11
N VAL A 274 14.99 -15.62 -17.94
CA VAL A 274 16.15 -16.50 -17.74
C VAL A 274 15.80 -17.94 -18.07
N VAL A 275 14.61 -18.41 -17.66
CA VAL A 275 14.13 -19.77 -17.97
C VAL A 275 13.70 -19.92 -19.46
N GLY A 276 13.57 -18.81 -20.19
CA GLY A 276 13.32 -18.81 -21.64
C GLY A 276 11.85 -18.71 -22.06
N TYR A 277 10.93 -18.37 -21.15
CA TYR A 277 9.50 -18.19 -21.44
C TYR A 277 9.15 -16.83 -22.07
N ILE A 278 10.06 -15.86 -22.00
CA ILE A 278 9.89 -14.51 -22.56
C ILE A 278 11.00 -14.22 -23.57
N ASP A 279 10.62 -13.67 -24.73
CA ASP A 279 11.56 -13.15 -25.72
C ASP A 279 12.27 -11.88 -25.19
N ILE A 280 13.58 -11.77 -25.46
CA ILE A 280 14.39 -10.58 -25.19
C ILE A 280 13.74 -9.31 -25.73
N CYS A 281 13.14 -9.37 -26.92
CA CYS A 281 12.50 -8.19 -27.52
C CYS A 281 11.32 -7.68 -26.68
N LYS A 282 10.55 -8.58 -26.06
CA LYS A 282 9.45 -8.23 -25.17
C LYS A 282 9.97 -7.68 -23.85
N LEU A 283 10.86 -8.41 -23.18
CA LEU A 283 11.39 -7.97 -21.88
C LEU A 283 12.10 -6.61 -22.00
N ARG A 284 12.95 -6.42 -23.01
CA ARG A 284 13.66 -5.15 -23.24
C ARG A 284 12.70 -3.96 -23.34
N LYS A 285 11.58 -4.13 -24.04
CA LYS A 285 10.57 -3.06 -24.18
C LYS A 285 9.83 -2.80 -22.87
N ILE A 286 9.51 -3.85 -22.10
CA ILE A 286 8.94 -3.68 -20.75
C ILE A 286 9.90 -2.88 -19.88
N ILE A 287 11.19 -3.25 -19.86
CA ILE A 287 12.22 -2.57 -19.09
C ILE A 287 12.36 -1.10 -19.52
N TYR A 288 12.34 -0.80 -20.82
CA TYR A 288 12.33 0.60 -21.29
C TYR A 288 11.12 1.39 -20.77
N ILE A 289 9.93 0.81 -20.80
CA ILE A 289 8.73 1.47 -20.27
C ILE A 289 8.86 1.73 -18.77
N HIS A 290 9.35 0.75 -18.00
CA HIS A 290 9.57 0.93 -16.57
C HIS A 290 10.62 2.02 -16.26
N MET A 291 11.71 2.11 -17.04
CA MET A 291 12.71 3.17 -16.91
C MET A 291 12.14 4.56 -17.28
N ILE A 292 11.34 4.65 -18.34
CA ILE A 292 10.65 5.91 -18.71
C ILE A 292 9.68 6.33 -17.62
N SER A 293 8.85 5.41 -17.10
CA SER A 293 7.94 5.70 -15.99
C SER A 293 8.70 6.19 -14.75
N LEU A 294 9.81 5.55 -14.40
CA LEU A 294 10.66 5.99 -13.28
C LEU A 294 11.21 7.41 -13.50
N ALA A 295 11.71 7.71 -14.70
CA ALA A 295 12.21 9.04 -15.04
C ALA A 295 11.10 10.10 -14.99
N LEU A 296 9.90 9.79 -15.48
CA LEU A 296 8.74 10.69 -15.40
C LEU A 296 8.34 10.94 -13.94
N CYS A 297 8.27 9.90 -13.11
CA CYS A 297 7.97 10.05 -11.68
C CYS A 297 9.05 10.85 -10.95
N PHE A 298 10.33 10.68 -11.30
CA PHE A 298 11.42 11.47 -10.73
C PHE A 298 11.26 12.97 -11.03
N VAL A 299 10.93 13.32 -12.28
CA VAL A 299 10.68 14.71 -12.67
C VAL A 299 9.44 15.27 -11.97
N LEU A 300 8.34 14.51 -11.96
CA LEU A 300 7.08 14.93 -11.33
C LEU A 300 7.23 15.11 -9.82
N MET A 301 7.94 14.23 -9.12
CA MET A 301 8.20 14.34 -7.68
C MET A 301 9.34 15.32 -7.33
N PHE A 302 9.64 16.30 -8.19
CA PHE A 302 10.64 17.34 -7.94
C PHE A 302 12.03 16.80 -7.57
N GLY A 303 12.47 15.78 -8.28
CA GLY A 303 13.79 15.18 -8.06
C GLY A 303 13.87 14.41 -6.74
N ASN A 304 12.83 13.64 -6.40
CA ASN A 304 12.88 12.75 -5.25
C ASN A 304 13.97 11.68 -5.46
N SER A 305 15.06 11.84 -4.73
CA SER A 305 16.28 11.06 -4.91
C SER A 305 16.15 9.62 -4.39
N MET A 306 15.18 9.35 -3.50
CA MET A 306 14.84 8.00 -3.04
C MET A 306 14.48 7.07 -4.21
N LEU A 307 13.84 7.61 -5.26
CA LEU A 307 13.48 6.84 -6.45
C LEU A 307 14.71 6.33 -7.21
N LEU A 308 15.76 7.16 -7.32
CA LEU A 308 17.00 6.83 -8.04
C LEU A 308 17.88 5.86 -7.26
N THR A 309 17.94 6.00 -5.93
CA THR A 309 18.73 5.12 -5.05
C THR A 309 18.01 3.82 -4.67
N SER A 310 16.85 3.57 -5.27
CA SER A 310 16.05 2.40 -4.97
C SER A 310 16.64 1.11 -5.56
N TYR A 311 16.35 -0.02 -4.91
CA TYR A 311 16.63 -1.35 -5.45
C TYR A 311 15.92 -1.59 -6.80
N TYR A 312 14.76 -0.97 -7.00
CA TYR A 312 14.01 -1.04 -8.25
C TYR A 312 14.76 -0.37 -9.41
N ALA A 313 15.22 0.86 -9.24
CA ALA A 313 16.01 1.57 -10.24
C ALA A 313 17.30 0.81 -10.58
N SER A 314 18.00 0.33 -9.54
CA SER A 314 19.21 -0.47 -9.70
C SER A 314 18.95 -1.76 -10.47
N SER A 315 17.87 -2.48 -10.14
CA SER A 315 17.46 -3.71 -10.82
C SER A 315 17.15 -3.48 -12.30
N LEU A 316 16.46 -2.39 -12.65
CA LEU A 316 16.18 -2.03 -14.04
C LEU A 316 17.45 -1.81 -14.86
N VAL A 317 18.41 -1.07 -14.32
CA VAL A 317 19.69 -0.77 -15.01
C VAL A 317 20.50 -2.05 -15.21
N ILE A 318 20.56 -2.92 -14.19
CA ILE A 318 21.30 -4.18 -14.27
C ILE A 318 20.65 -5.13 -15.28
N ILE A 319 19.33 -5.29 -15.26
CA ILE A 319 18.62 -6.11 -16.25
C ILE A 319 18.83 -5.54 -17.65
N TRP A 320 18.74 -4.23 -17.84
CA TRP A 320 19.02 -3.59 -19.12
C TRP A 320 20.44 -3.91 -19.61
N GLY A 321 21.44 -3.84 -18.74
CA GLY A 321 22.82 -4.22 -19.03
C GLY A 321 22.97 -5.70 -19.42
N ILE A 322 22.35 -6.61 -18.67
CA ILE A 322 22.34 -8.06 -18.99
C ILE A 322 21.73 -8.32 -20.37
N LEU A 323 20.61 -7.67 -20.68
CA LEU A 323 19.94 -7.81 -21.98
C LEU A 323 20.79 -7.27 -23.13
N ALA A 324 21.53 -6.18 -22.91
CA ALA A 324 22.47 -5.62 -23.88
C ALA A 324 23.68 -6.53 -24.10
N MET A 325 24.18 -7.21 -23.06
CA MET A 325 25.31 -8.13 -23.12
C MET A 325 24.96 -9.55 -23.60
N LYS A 326 23.68 -9.86 -23.85
CA LYS A 326 23.23 -11.18 -24.35
C LYS A 326 24.07 -11.79 -25.48
N PRO A 327 24.43 -11.08 -26.57
CA PRO A 327 25.24 -11.68 -27.64
C PRO A 327 26.62 -12.14 -27.17
N HIS A 328 27.18 -11.55 -26.10
CA HIS A 328 28.42 -12.01 -25.50
C HIS A 328 28.20 -13.28 -24.67
N PHE A 329 27.14 -13.33 -23.86
CA PHE A 329 26.79 -14.53 -23.10
C PHE A 329 26.55 -15.75 -23.99
N LEU A 330 25.96 -15.57 -25.17
CA LEU A 330 25.75 -16.65 -26.14
C LEU A 330 27.06 -17.21 -26.73
N LYS A 331 28.18 -16.47 -26.67
CA LYS A 331 29.50 -16.97 -27.08
C LYS A 331 30.19 -17.81 -26.00
N ILE A 332 29.74 -17.70 -24.75
CA ILE A 332 30.32 -18.43 -23.63
C ILE A 332 29.76 -19.87 -23.68
N ASN A 333 30.63 -20.83 -23.94
CA ASN A 333 30.27 -22.25 -24.09
C ASN A 333 30.07 -22.93 -22.72
N VAL A 334 29.10 -22.44 -21.94
CA VAL A 334 28.70 -23.01 -20.64
C VAL A 334 27.38 -23.76 -20.75
N SER A 335 27.10 -24.64 -19.78
CA SER A 335 25.80 -25.28 -19.68
C SER A 335 24.68 -24.24 -19.49
N GLU A 336 23.49 -24.51 -20.04
CA GLU A 336 22.31 -23.63 -19.89
C GLU A 336 22.00 -23.37 -18.41
N LEU A 337 22.11 -24.39 -17.55
CA LEU A 337 21.89 -24.23 -16.11
C LEU A 337 22.92 -23.28 -15.48
N SER A 338 24.20 -23.41 -15.83
CA SER A 338 25.25 -22.50 -15.37
C SER A 338 24.97 -21.07 -15.85
N LEU A 339 24.48 -20.89 -17.08
CA LEU A 339 24.11 -19.58 -17.60
C LEU A 339 22.98 -18.93 -16.79
N TRP A 340 21.97 -19.70 -16.39
CA TRP A 340 20.87 -19.20 -15.55
C TRP A 340 21.37 -18.72 -14.19
N VAL A 341 22.21 -19.51 -13.54
CA VAL A 341 22.81 -19.16 -12.25
C VAL A 341 23.67 -17.91 -12.38
N ILE A 342 24.51 -17.82 -13.42
CA ILE A 342 25.36 -16.65 -13.66
C ILE A 342 24.50 -15.39 -13.86
N GLN A 343 23.46 -15.44 -14.68
CA GLN A 343 22.56 -14.30 -14.90
C GLN A 343 21.81 -13.89 -13.63
N GLY A 344 21.33 -14.86 -12.85
CA GLY A 344 20.66 -14.63 -11.58
C GLY A 344 21.58 -13.99 -10.53
N CYS A 345 22.80 -14.51 -10.37
CA CYS A 345 23.81 -13.96 -9.49
C CYS A 345 24.23 -12.55 -9.92
N PHE A 346 24.48 -12.34 -11.22
CA PHE A 346 24.85 -11.02 -11.73
C PHE A 346 23.74 -9.99 -11.49
N TRP A 347 22.48 -10.38 -11.69
CA TRP A 347 21.35 -9.52 -11.35
C TRP A 347 21.29 -9.20 -9.86
N LEU A 348 21.36 -10.20 -8.98
CA LEU A 348 21.24 -10.02 -7.53
C LEU A 348 22.38 -9.16 -6.98
N PHE A 349 23.63 -9.58 -7.20
CA PHE A 349 24.80 -8.87 -6.70
C PHE A 349 24.98 -7.52 -7.39
N GLY A 350 24.76 -7.45 -8.71
CA GLY A 350 24.80 -6.19 -9.45
C GLY A 350 23.79 -5.18 -8.92
N THR A 351 22.57 -5.60 -8.60
CA THR A 351 21.54 -4.72 -8.03
C THR A 351 21.95 -4.20 -6.66
N VAL A 352 22.47 -5.05 -5.78
CA VAL A 352 22.92 -4.66 -4.44
C VAL A 352 24.12 -3.70 -4.51
N ILE A 353 25.11 -4.01 -5.33
CA ILE A 353 26.31 -3.18 -5.51
C ILE A 353 25.92 -1.83 -6.11
N LEU A 354 25.09 -1.81 -7.16
CA LEU A 354 24.67 -0.55 -7.78
C LEU A 354 23.82 0.30 -6.83
N LYS A 355 22.94 -0.31 -6.04
CA LYS A 355 22.20 0.39 -4.99
C LYS A 355 23.16 1.02 -3.98
N TYR A 356 24.14 0.25 -3.49
CA TYR A 356 25.14 0.77 -2.56
C TYR A 356 25.94 1.95 -3.15
N LEU A 357 26.41 1.82 -4.39
CA LEU A 357 27.15 2.87 -5.08
C LEU A 357 26.32 4.13 -5.29
N THR A 358 25.08 3.99 -5.78
CA THR A 358 24.17 5.12 -5.98
C THR A 358 23.83 5.81 -4.66
N SER A 359 23.52 5.06 -3.60
CA SER A 359 23.29 5.63 -2.26
C SER A 359 24.51 6.42 -1.77
N LYS A 360 25.73 5.93 -1.99
CA LYS A 360 26.97 6.62 -1.61
C LYS A 360 27.23 7.88 -2.44
N ILE A 361 26.99 7.83 -3.75
CA ILE A 361 27.17 8.97 -4.67
C ILE A 361 26.22 10.11 -4.31
N PHE A 362 24.96 9.79 -4.03
CA PHE A 362 23.96 10.80 -3.68
C PHE A 362 23.95 11.18 -2.19
N GLY A 363 24.69 10.45 -1.33
CA GLY A 363 24.76 10.71 0.11
C GLY A 363 23.45 10.44 0.85
N ILE A 364 22.65 9.47 0.40
CA ILE A 364 21.29 9.24 0.89
C ILE A 364 21.26 8.04 1.85
N ALA A 365 20.82 8.30 3.08
CA ALA A 365 20.67 7.30 4.14
C ALA A 365 19.20 6.96 4.46
N ASP A 366 18.24 7.49 3.70
CA ASP A 366 16.81 7.33 3.98
C ASP A 366 16.36 5.85 3.91
N ASP A 367 16.79 5.12 2.88
CA ASP A 367 16.49 3.68 2.70
C ASP A 367 17.24 2.74 3.67
N ALA A 368 18.17 3.25 4.48
CA ALA A 368 18.92 2.42 5.43
C ALA A 368 17.99 1.77 6.47
N HIS A 369 16.91 2.47 6.83
CA HIS A 369 15.92 1.98 7.78
C HIS A 369 15.24 0.67 7.29
N ILE A 370 14.89 0.59 6.01
CA ILE A 370 14.23 -0.60 5.44
C ILE A 370 15.19 -1.78 5.41
N GLY A 371 16.47 -1.52 5.11
CA GLY A 371 17.54 -2.51 5.23
C GLY A 371 17.64 -3.06 6.65
N ASN A 372 17.75 -2.17 7.65
CA ASN A 372 17.84 -2.54 9.06
C ASN A 372 16.60 -3.31 9.53
N LEU A 373 15.41 -2.93 9.08
CA LEU A 373 14.16 -3.64 9.39
C LEU A 373 14.14 -5.05 8.81
N LEU A 374 14.62 -5.26 7.57
CA LEU A 374 14.77 -6.60 7.02
C LEU A 374 15.85 -7.39 7.77
N THR A 375 16.96 -6.75 8.12
CA THR A 375 18.03 -7.38 8.90
C THR A 375 17.54 -7.81 10.28
N SER A 376 16.72 -7.02 10.97
CA SER A 376 16.15 -7.39 12.28
C SER A 376 15.13 -8.54 12.21
N LYS A 377 14.57 -8.81 11.03
CA LYS A 377 13.68 -9.96 10.82
C LYS A 377 14.44 -11.28 10.66
N PHE A 378 15.62 -11.24 10.04
CA PHE A 378 16.43 -12.45 9.80
C PHE A 378 17.53 -12.66 10.84
N PHE A 379 18.03 -11.58 11.43
CA PHE A 379 19.12 -11.56 12.40
C PHE A 379 18.67 -10.85 13.68
N SER A 380 19.38 -11.07 14.78
CA SER A 380 19.05 -10.50 16.09
C SER A 380 19.37 -9.00 16.25
N TYR A 381 19.51 -8.25 15.15
CA TYR A 381 19.79 -6.82 15.18
C TYR A 381 18.59 -6.05 15.72
N LYS A 382 18.83 -5.14 16.67
CA LYS A 382 17.80 -4.31 17.29
C LYS A 382 18.39 -2.92 17.57
N ASP A 383 17.65 -1.90 17.19
CA ASP A 383 17.87 -0.49 17.50
C ASP A 383 16.51 0.15 17.80
N PHE A 384 16.49 1.41 18.22
CA PHE A 384 15.23 2.12 18.49
C PHE A 384 14.26 2.09 17.29
N ASP A 385 14.79 2.34 16.09
CA ASP A 385 13.98 2.45 14.87
C ASP A 385 13.33 1.09 14.54
N THR A 386 14.11 0.02 14.48
CA THR A 386 13.62 -1.33 14.17
C THR A 386 12.66 -1.85 15.22
N LEU A 387 12.85 -1.51 16.51
CA LEU A 387 11.91 -1.88 17.57
C LEU A 387 10.58 -1.14 17.47
N LEU A 388 10.59 0.14 17.07
CA LEU A 388 9.36 0.90 16.83
C LEU A 388 8.45 0.21 15.80
N TYR A 389 9.02 -0.43 14.78
CA TYR A 389 8.27 -1.23 13.80
C TYR A 389 7.99 -2.66 14.26
N THR A 390 9.00 -3.40 14.71
CA THR A 390 8.84 -4.84 15.04
C THR A 390 7.96 -5.09 16.27
N CYS A 391 7.76 -4.09 17.13
CA CYS A 391 6.82 -4.14 18.24
C CYS A 391 5.37 -3.84 17.83
N ALA A 392 5.14 -3.29 16.64
CA ALA A 392 3.80 -3.07 16.10
C ALA A 392 3.30 -4.33 15.37
N ALA A 393 2.05 -4.73 15.62
CA ALA A 393 1.47 -5.96 15.05
C ALA A 393 1.44 -5.92 13.51
N GLU A 394 1.37 -4.74 12.92
CA GLU A 394 1.27 -4.55 11.47
C GLU A 394 2.54 -4.89 10.70
N PHE A 395 3.69 -4.76 11.35
CA PHE A 395 4.99 -5.11 10.78
C PHE A 395 5.51 -6.43 11.31
N ASP A 396 4.72 -7.14 12.12
CA ASP A 396 5.06 -8.48 12.59
C ASP A 396 4.94 -9.52 11.46
N PHE A 397 5.42 -10.73 11.72
CA PHE A 397 5.18 -11.86 10.84
C PHE A 397 3.68 -12.14 10.70
N MET A 398 3.28 -12.80 9.60
CA MET A 398 1.90 -13.18 9.38
C MET A 398 1.36 -14.07 10.51
N GLU A 399 0.23 -13.66 11.09
CA GLU A 399 -0.48 -14.43 12.11
C GLU A 399 -0.92 -15.79 11.56
N LYS A 400 -0.80 -16.85 12.38
CA LYS A 400 -1.20 -18.22 12.01
C LYS A 400 -2.69 -18.35 11.67
N GLU A 401 -3.52 -17.43 12.15
CA GLU A 401 -4.94 -17.38 11.80
C GLU A 401 -5.20 -17.04 10.34
N THR A 402 -4.31 -16.26 9.70
CA THR A 402 -4.48 -15.81 8.32
C THR A 402 -4.53 -16.99 7.32
N PRO A 403 -3.53 -17.91 7.27
CA PRO A 403 -3.62 -19.10 6.41
C PRO A 403 -4.74 -20.05 6.81
N LEU A 404 -5.12 -20.09 8.09
CA LEU A 404 -6.29 -20.86 8.54
C LEU A 404 -7.59 -20.29 7.96
N ARG A 405 -7.77 -18.96 7.94
CA ARG A 405 -8.92 -18.29 7.31
C ARG A 405 -8.97 -18.60 5.82
N TYR A 406 -7.83 -18.56 5.11
CA TYR A 406 -7.76 -18.93 3.69
C TYR A 406 -8.11 -20.40 3.43
N THR A 407 -7.80 -21.29 4.38
CA THR A 407 -8.13 -22.71 4.28
C THR A 407 -9.63 -22.93 4.49
N LYS A 408 -10.23 -22.25 5.47
CA LYS A 408 -11.68 -22.32 5.75
C LYS A 408 -12.52 -21.79 4.59
N THR A 409 -12.06 -20.74 3.88
CA THR A 409 -12.74 -20.24 2.67
C THR A 409 -12.38 -21.03 1.41
N LEU A 410 -11.59 -22.10 1.52
CA LEU A 410 -11.03 -22.91 0.43
C LEU A 410 -10.17 -22.14 -0.60
N LEU A 411 -9.83 -20.87 -0.33
CA LEU A 411 -8.98 -20.07 -1.20
C LEU A 411 -7.57 -20.68 -1.31
N LEU A 412 -6.96 -21.04 -0.18
CA LEU A 412 -5.62 -21.63 -0.16
C LEU A 412 -5.58 -23.01 -0.84
N PRO A 413 -6.48 -23.97 -0.53
CA PRO A 413 -6.57 -25.23 -1.26
C PRO A 413 -6.70 -25.08 -2.77
N VAL A 414 -7.60 -24.19 -3.24
CA VAL A 414 -7.81 -23.96 -4.67
C VAL A 414 -6.55 -23.39 -5.33
N VAL A 415 -5.91 -22.40 -4.70
CA VAL A 415 -4.67 -21.80 -5.21
C VAL A 415 -3.52 -22.79 -5.20
N LEU A 416 -3.40 -23.66 -4.19
CA LEU A 416 -2.40 -24.72 -4.16
C LEU A 416 -2.58 -25.72 -5.30
N VAL A 417 -3.81 -26.15 -5.60
CA VAL A 417 -4.11 -27.04 -6.74
C VAL A 417 -3.70 -26.38 -8.06
N VAL A 418 -4.04 -25.10 -8.24
CA VAL A 418 -3.61 -24.31 -9.42
C VAL A 418 -2.10 -24.19 -9.49
N PHE A 419 -1.44 -23.87 -8.38
CA PHE A 419 0.01 -23.70 -8.30
C PHE A 419 0.74 -25.00 -8.63
N VAL A 420 0.32 -26.14 -8.06
CA VAL A 420 0.88 -27.46 -8.37
C VAL A 420 0.67 -27.82 -9.83
N ALA A 421 -0.48 -27.49 -10.43
CA ALA A 421 -0.71 -27.71 -11.86
C ALA A 421 0.25 -26.90 -12.74
N ILE A 422 0.53 -25.65 -12.38
CA ILE A 422 1.51 -24.79 -13.06
C ILE A 422 2.92 -25.35 -12.89
N VAL A 423 3.32 -25.72 -11.67
CA VAL A 423 4.66 -26.28 -11.39
C VAL A 423 4.89 -27.59 -12.14
N ARG A 424 3.90 -28.51 -12.15
CA ARG A 424 3.99 -29.75 -12.94
C ARG A 424 4.22 -29.48 -14.42
N LYS A 425 3.54 -28.46 -14.97
CA LYS A 425 3.74 -28.05 -16.36
C LYS A 425 5.14 -27.50 -16.61
N ILE A 426 5.63 -26.64 -15.71
CA ILE A 426 6.99 -26.09 -15.79
C ILE A 426 8.04 -27.21 -15.74
N ILE A 427 7.90 -28.18 -14.83
CA ILE A 427 8.83 -29.31 -14.70
C ILE A 427 8.82 -30.16 -15.98
N SER A 428 7.63 -30.46 -16.52
CA SER A 428 7.49 -31.18 -17.78
C SER A 428 8.19 -30.45 -18.93
N ASP A 429 8.00 -29.13 -19.03
CA ASP A 429 8.63 -28.31 -20.07
C ASP A 429 10.17 -28.29 -19.89
N MET A 430 10.66 -28.17 -18.66
CA MET A 430 12.09 -28.18 -18.35
C MET A 430 12.75 -29.54 -18.66
N TRP A 431 12.09 -30.65 -18.33
CA TRP A 431 12.58 -31.98 -18.70
C TRP A 431 12.63 -32.18 -20.21
N GLY A 432 11.66 -31.67 -20.96
CA GLY A 432 11.69 -31.69 -22.43
C GLY A 432 12.89 -30.95 -23.01
N VAL A 433 13.28 -29.82 -22.42
CA VAL A 433 14.46 -29.04 -22.82
C VAL A 433 15.76 -29.77 -22.48
N LEU A 434 15.88 -30.31 -21.25
CA LEU A 434 17.05 -31.07 -20.80
C LEU A 434 17.26 -32.36 -21.62
N ALA A 435 16.18 -33.01 -22.04
CA ALA A 435 16.20 -34.20 -22.90
C ALA A 435 16.59 -33.91 -24.37
N LYS A 436 17.05 -32.69 -24.70
CA LYS A 436 17.49 -32.25 -26.04
C LYS A 436 16.45 -32.46 -27.16
N GLN A 437 15.16 -32.53 -26.87
CA GLN A 437 14.16 -32.60 -27.94
C GLN A 437 14.08 -31.25 -28.70
N GLN A 438 14.41 -31.33 -29.98
CA GLN A 438 14.56 -30.26 -30.96
C GLN A 438 13.40 -29.26 -31.01
N THR A 439 13.74 -27.98 -31.22
CA THR A 439 13.01 -26.81 -31.77
C THR A 439 11.49 -26.65 -31.60
N HIS A 440 10.69 -27.70 -31.77
CA HIS A 440 9.23 -27.67 -31.65
C HIS A 440 8.76 -27.37 -30.22
N VAL A 441 9.48 -27.87 -29.21
CA VAL A 441 9.21 -27.59 -27.78
C VAL A 441 9.38 -26.09 -27.48
N ARG A 442 10.41 -25.45 -28.08
CA ARG A 442 10.74 -24.04 -27.82
C ARG A 442 9.63 -23.08 -28.25
N LYS A 443 8.86 -23.40 -29.30
CA LYS A 443 7.73 -22.57 -29.74
C LYS A 443 6.52 -22.69 -28.80
N HIS A 444 6.25 -23.90 -28.30
CA HIS A 444 5.18 -24.15 -27.33
C HIS A 444 5.51 -23.59 -25.92
N GLN A 445 6.80 -23.45 -25.61
CA GLN A 445 7.29 -22.87 -24.36
C GLN A 445 6.83 -21.40 -24.19
N PHE A 446 6.81 -20.60 -25.26
CA PHE A 446 6.39 -19.19 -25.18
C PHE A 446 4.89 -18.98 -24.86
N ASP A 447 4.05 -20.00 -25.02
CA ASP A 447 2.59 -19.86 -24.86
C ASP A 447 2.13 -19.81 -23.38
N HIS A 448 3.03 -20.03 -22.42
CA HIS A 448 2.69 -20.14 -20.99
C HIS A 448 3.44 -19.17 -20.07
N GLY A 449 4.21 -18.23 -20.62
CA GLY A 449 5.07 -17.33 -19.83
C GLY A 449 4.30 -16.48 -18.82
N GLU A 450 3.02 -16.18 -19.06
CA GLU A 450 2.19 -15.47 -18.10
C GLU A 450 1.86 -16.30 -16.86
N LEU A 451 1.67 -17.62 -16.99
CA LEU A 451 1.34 -18.48 -15.86
C LEU A 451 2.55 -18.62 -14.93
N VAL A 452 3.74 -18.73 -15.52
CA VAL A 452 5.02 -18.75 -14.77
C VAL A 452 5.22 -17.42 -14.06
N TYR A 453 4.99 -16.30 -14.74
CA TYR A 453 5.07 -14.96 -14.13
C TYR A 453 4.15 -14.86 -12.89
N HIS A 454 2.90 -15.30 -13.04
CA HIS A 454 1.94 -15.28 -11.93
C HIS A 454 2.34 -16.21 -10.77
N ALA A 455 2.89 -17.39 -11.06
CA ALA A 455 3.38 -18.29 -10.02
C ALA A 455 4.57 -17.69 -9.24
N LEU A 456 5.52 -17.06 -9.92
CA LEU A 456 6.65 -16.38 -9.29
C LEU A 456 6.19 -15.16 -8.48
N GLN A 457 5.26 -14.39 -9.03
CA GLN A 457 4.69 -13.24 -8.32
C GLN A 457 3.94 -13.66 -7.05
N LEU A 458 3.22 -14.79 -7.09
CA LEU A 458 2.55 -15.36 -5.92
C LEU A 458 3.57 -15.76 -4.84
N LEU A 459 4.68 -16.39 -5.21
CA LEU A 459 5.76 -16.71 -4.28
C LEU A 459 6.36 -15.44 -3.66
N ALA A 460 6.61 -14.40 -4.46
CA ALA A 460 7.14 -13.13 -3.97
C ALA A 460 6.18 -12.46 -2.98
N TYR A 461 4.88 -12.38 -3.30
CA TYR A 461 3.88 -11.83 -2.38
C TYR A 461 3.66 -12.70 -1.15
N THR A 462 3.85 -14.02 -1.24
CA THR A 462 3.80 -14.92 -0.09
C THR A 462 4.97 -14.64 0.85
N ALA A 463 6.19 -14.53 0.32
CA ALA A 463 7.36 -14.16 1.12
C ALA A 463 7.19 -12.79 1.79
N LEU A 464 6.73 -11.78 1.04
CA LEU A 464 6.46 -10.44 1.58
C LEU A 464 5.38 -10.46 2.66
N GLY A 465 4.26 -11.14 2.42
CA GLY A 465 3.18 -11.26 3.38
C GLY A 465 3.58 -12.00 4.66
N ILE A 466 4.44 -13.02 4.56
CA ILE A 466 4.97 -13.74 5.72
C ILE A 466 5.87 -12.83 6.56
N LEU A 467 6.74 -12.05 5.92
CA LEU A 467 7.69 -11.15 6.61
C LEU A 467 7.00 -9.96 7.27
N ILE A 468 5.97 -9.42 6.63
CA ILE A 468 5.25 -8.21 7.06
C ILE A 468 3.76 -8.45 6.89
N MET A 469 3.03 -8.58 8.01
CA MET A 469 1.61 -8.90 8.04
C MET A 469 0.78 -7.98 7.15
N ARG A 470 1.03 -6.67 7.17
CA ARG A 470 0.33 -5.70 6.29
C ARG A 470 0.46 -6.00 4.79
N LEU A 471 1.54 -6.63 4.34
CA LEU A 471 1.75 -6.92 2.92
C LEU A 471 0.88 -8.06 2.39
N LYS A 472 0.12 -8.75 3.27
CA LYS A 472 -0.91 -9.72 2.83
C LYS A 472 -1.98 -9.09 1.91
N LEU A 473 -2.15 -7.77 1.97
CA LEU A 473 -3.00 -6.99 1.05
C LEU A 473 -2.61 -7.15 -0.43
N PHE A 474 -1.36 -7.55 -0.74
CA PHE A 474 -0.96 -7.93 -2.10
C PHE A 474 -1.18 -9.42 -2.37
N LEU A 475 -0.94 -10.26 -1.36
CA LEU A 475 -1.06 -11.71 -1.45
C LEU A 475 -2.51 -12.16 -1.69
N THR A 476 -3.46 -11.77 -0.84
CA THR A 476 -4.83 -12.32 -0.89
C THR A 476 -5.55 -11.96 -2.20
N PRO A 477 -5.51 -10.72 -2.70
CA PRO A 477 -6.18 -10.42 -3.96
C PRO A 477 -5.49 -11.08 -5.16
N HIS A 478 -4.16 -11.27 -5.11
CA HIS A 478 -3.46 -12.06 -6.12
C HIS A 478 -3.86 -13.53 -6.08
N MET A 479 -4.04 -14.12 -4.88
CA MET A 479 -4.63 -15.44 -4.70
C MET A 479 -6.04 -15.52 -5.30
N CYS A 480 -6.88 -14.48 -5.18
CA CYS A 480 -8.19 -14.43 -5.82
C CYS A 480 -8.09 -14.40 -7.36
N VAL A 481 -7.08 -13.72 -7.92
CA VAL A 481 -6.81 -13.76 -9.36
C VAL A 481 -6.31 -15.15 -9.77
N MET A 482 -5.42 -15.77 -9.00
CA MET A 482 -4.93 -17.13 -9.24
C MET A 482 -6.05 -18.17 -9.17
N ALA A 483 -7.00 -18.02 -8.25
CA ALA A 483 -8.16 -18.89 -8.14
C ALA A 483 -9.00 -18.92 -9.43
N SER A 484 -9.00 -17.84 -10.23
CA SER A 484 -9.70 -17.82 -11.53
C SER A 484 -9.20 -18.89 -12.50
N LEU A 485 -7.93 -19.31 -12.38
CA LEU A 485 -7.31 -20.30 -13.25
C LEU A 485 -7.91 -21.70 -13.10
N ILE A 486 -8.70 -21.96 -12.04
CA ILE A 486 -9.49 -23.19 -11.97
C ILE A 486 -10.49 -23.30 -13.12
N CYS A 487 -10.93 -22.15 -13.68
CA CYS A 487 -11.79 -22.10 -14.86
C CYS A 487 -11.01 -22.19 -16.18
N SER A 488 -9.67 -22.27 -16.14
CA SER A 488 -8.83 -22.26 -17.33
C SER A 488 -8.81 -23.63 -18.01
N ARG A 489 -9.26 -23.66 -19.27
CA ARG A 489 -9.16 -24.85 -20.12
C ARG A 489 -7.72 -25.23 -20.46
N GLN A 490 -6.78 -24.28 -20.38
CA GLN A 490 -5.36 -24.50 -20.69
C GLN A 490 -4.66 -25.33 -19.61
N LEU A 491 -5.15 -25.29 -18.37
CA LEU A 491 -4.61 -26.05 -17.23
C LEU A 491 -5.43 -27.31 -16.98
N PHE A 492 -6.76 -27.20 -16.97
CA PHE A 492 -7.66 -28.30 -16.60
C PHE A 492 -8.42 -28.89 -17.79
N GLY A 493 -7.88 -28.74 -19.01
CA GLY A 493 -8.49 -29.27 -20.23
C GLY A 493 -8.82 -30.76 -20.15
N TRP A 494 -7.94 -31.58 -19.54
CA TRP A 494 -8.20 -33.01 -19.36
C TRP A 494 -9.44 -33.29 -18.52
N LEU A 495 -9.66 -32.49 -17.46
CA LEU A 495 -10.73 -32.71 -16.49
C LEU A 495 -12.08 -32.33 -17.10
N PHE A 496 -12.07 -31.24 -17.86
CA PHE A 496 -13.26 -30.71 -18.54
C PHE A 496 -13.71 -31.51 -19.75
N CYS A 497 -12.90 -32.45 -20.24
CA CYS A 497 -13.34 -33.46 -21.20
C CYS A 497 -14.30 -34.48 -20.57
N LYS A 498 -14.18 -34.75 -19.25
CA LYS A 498 -14.97 -35.79 -18.55
C LYS A 498 -16.19 -35.24 -17.83
N VAL A 499 -16.11 -34.00 -17.32
CA VAL A 499 -17.17 -33.36 -16.51
C VAL A 499 -17.43 -31.96 -17.02
N HIS A 500 -18.69 -31.52 -17.02
CA HIS A 500 -19.04 -30.17 -17.46
C HIS A 500 -18.32 -29.12 -16.58
N PRO A 501 -17.43 -28.26 -17.15
CA PRO A 501 -16.57 -27.36 -16.38
C PRO A 501 -17.32 -26.47 -15.39
N GLY A 502 -18.51 -26.01 -15.79
CA GLY A 502 -19.34 -25.15 -14.95
C GLY A 502 -19.82 -25.84 -13.67
N ALA A 503 -20.05 -27.15 -13.68
CA ALA A 503 -20.55 -27.88 -12.51
C ALA A 503 -19.49 -27.98 -11.41
N ILE A 504 -18.24 -28.29 -11.77
CA ILE A 504 -17.12 -28.35 -10.81
C ILE A 504 -16.89 -26.96 -10.20
N VAL A 505 -16.81 -25.92 -11.04
CA VAL A 505 -16.60 -24.54 -10.56
C VAL A 505 -17.75 -24.10 -9.65
N PHE A 506 -18.99 -24.45 -9.99
CA PHE A 506 -20.16 -24.13 -9.17
C PHE A 506 -20.13 -24.85 -7.83
N ALA A 507 -19.78 -26.15 -7.79
CA ALA A 507 -19.65 -26.90 -6.56
C ALA A 507 -18.58 -26.32 -5.62
N ILE A 508 -17.42 -25.92 -6.18
CA ILE A 508 -16.36 -25.26 -5.42
C ILE A 508 -16.83 -23.90 -4.90
N LEU A 509 -17.46 -23.08 -5.73
CA LEU A 509 -18.01 -21.80 -5.30
C LEU A 509 -19.08 -21.95 -4.22
N ALA A 510 -19.94 -22.97 -4.32
CA ALA A 510 -20.93 -23.27 -3.29
C ALA A 510 -20.24 -23.61 -1.95
N ALA A 511 -19.21 -24.46 -1.97
CA ALA A 511 -18.44 -24.78 -0.77
C ALA A 511 -17.72 -23.54 -0.18
N MET A 512 -17.11 -22.70 -1.03
CA MET A 512 -16.48 -21.44 -0.63
C MET A 512 -17.49 -20.46 0.00
N SER A 513 -18.74 -20.46 -0.50
CA SER A 513 -19.78 -19.55 -0.05
C SER A 513 -20.27 -19.82 1.37
N ILE A 514 -20.09 -21.02 1.92
CA ILE A 514 -20.52 -21.35 3.29
C ILE A 514 -19.75 -20.49 4.28
N GLN A 515 -18.43 -20.57 4.28
CA GLN A 515 -17.59 -19.72 5.13
C GLN A 515 -17.55 -18.27 4.62
N GLY A 516 -17.57 -18.06 3.31
CA GLY A 516 -17.51 -16.74 2.70
C GLY A 516 -18.69 -15.85 3.09
N SER A 517 -19.91 -16.40 3.12
CA SER A 517 -21.11 -15.67 3.53
C SER A 517 -21.08 -15.38 5.03
N ALA A 518 -20.59 -16.33 5.86
CA ALA A 518 -20.43 -16.10 7.28
C ALA A 518 -19.47 -14.92 7.56
N ASN A 519 -18.34 -14.85 6.84
CA ASN A 519 -17.40 -13.74 6.98
C ASN A 519 -18.03 -12.38 6.61
N LEU A 520 -18.78 -12.33 5.50
CA LEU A 520 -19.49 -11.12 5.08
C LEU A 520 -20.56 -10.69 6.08
N GLN A 521 -21.31 -11.65 6.63
CA GLN A 521 -22.31 -11.39 7.65
C GLN A 521 -21.66 -10.84 8.92
N THR A 522 -20.51 -11.38 9.34
CA THR A 522 -19.76 -10.81 10.46
C THR A 522 -19.35 -9.37 10.20
N GLN A 523 -18.90 -9.03 8.98
CA GLN A 523 -18.53 -7.65 8.64
C GLN A 523 -19.75 -6.71 8.61
N TRP A 524 -20.89 -7.15 8.08
CA TRP A 524 -22.12 -6.35 8.05
C TRP A 524 -22.74 -6.13 9.43
N ASN A 525 -22.53 -7.08 10.34
CA ASN A 525 -23.01 -6.99 11.72
C ASN A 525 -22.12 -6.11 12.62
N ILE A 526 -20.98 -5.60 12.12
CA ILE A 526 -20.21 -4.59 12.85
C ILE A 526 -21.08 -3.34 12.91
N VAL A 527 -21.39 -2.90 14.13
CA VAL A 527 -22.04 -1.61 14.40
C VAL A 527 -21.15 -0.90 15.40
N GLY A 528 -20.60 0.23 14.99
CA GLY A 528 -19.69 1.04 15.76
C GLY A 528 -20.03 2.52 15.59
N GLU A 529 -19.66 3.29 16.60
CA GLU A 529 -19.73 4.75 16.57
C GLU A 529 -18.37 5.29 16.99
N PHE A 530 -17.85 6.27 16.24
CA PHE A 530 -16.60 6.90 16.60
C PHE A 530 -16.83 7.95 17.69
N SER A 531 -16.18 7.77 18.84
CA SER A 531 -16.13 8.78 19.89
C SER A 531 -14.72 8.86 20.47
N ASN A 532 -14.21 10.07 20.64
CA ASN A 532 -12.93 10.33 21.30
C ASN A 532 -12.93 11.68 22.02
N LEU A 533 -13.81 11.81 23.02
CA LEU A 533 -13.96 13.04 23.83
C LEU A 533 -12.63 13.57 24.41
N PRO A 534 -11.71 12.75 24.96
CA PRO A 534 -10.44 13.27 25.48
C PRO A 534 -9.58 13.95 24.41
N GLN A 535 -9.66 13.51 23.16
CA GLN A 535 -8.94 14.14 22.07
C GLN A 535 -9.65 15.41 21.58
N GLU A 536 -10.97 15.43 21.60
CA GLU A 536 -11.78 16.61 21.30
C GLU A 536 -11.45 17.76 22.25
N GLU A 537 -11.54 17.52 23.56
CA GLU A 537 -11.22 18.48 24.61
C GLU A 537 -9.80 19.04 24.45
N LEU A 538 -8.83 18.17 24.13
CA LEU A 538 -7.45 18.59 23.89
C LEU A 538 -7.37 19.54 22.68
N ILE A 539 -8.01 19.20 21.56
CA ILE A 539 -7.96 20.01 20.34
C ILE A 539 -8.68 21.35 20.53
N GLU A 540 -9.83 21.35 21.21
CA GLU A 540 -10.54 22.57 21.57
C GLU A 540 -9.68 23.47 22.47
N TRP A 541 -9.08 22.90 23.52
CA TRP A 541 -8.17 23.64 24.38
C TRP A 541 -6.99 24.22 23.60
N ILE A 542 -6.38 23.47 22.67
CA ILE A 542 -5.30 23.99 21.83
C ILE A 542 -5.79 25.18 20.99
N LYS A 543 -6.97 25.07 20.38
CA LYS A 543 -7.54 26.13 19.54
C LYS A 543 -7.79 27.42 20.31
N TYR A 544 -8.40 27.33 21.48
CA TYR A 544 -8.86 28.49 22.25
C TYR A 544 -7.81 29.04 23.23
N SER A 545 -6.96 28.19 23.79
CA SER A 545 -6.03 28.58 24.86
C SER A 545 -4.61 28.85 24.37
N THR A 546 -4.26 28.54 23.12
CA THR A 546 -2.90 28.71 22.60
C THR A 546 -2.83 29.59 21.36
N LYS A 547 -1.71 30.31 21.21
CA LYS A 547 -1.46 31.18 20.06
C LYS A 547 -1.32 30.37 18.76
N PRO A 548 -1.66 30.94 17.59
CA PRO A 548 -1.53 30.25 16.30
C PRO A 548 -0.12 29.76 15.95
N ASP A 549 0.91 30.44 16.45
CA ASP A 549 2.33 30.12 16.25
C ASP A 549 2.92 29.20 17.33
N ALA A 550 2.11 28.72 18.27
CA ALA A 550 2.55 27.80 19.31
C ALA A 550 2.96 26.44 18.74
N VAL A 551 4.16 25.99 19.10
CA VAL A 551 4.77 24.76 18.56
C VAL A 551 4.53 23.58 19.49
N PHE A 552 4.00 22.49 18.94
CA PHE A 552 3.66 21.26 19.67
C PHE A 552 4.59 20.09 19.35
N ALA A 553 4.86 19.28 20.36
CA ALA A 553 5.54 17.99 20.25
C ALA A 553 4.73 16.89 20.95
N GLY A 554 4.87 15.64 20.49
CA GLY A 554 4.20 14.49 21.09
C GLY A 554 4.19 13.28 20.17
N ALA A 555 3.32 12.31 20.47
CA ALA A 555 3.19 11.09 19.68
C ALA A 555 2.74 11.41 18.24
N MET A 556 3.27 10.63 17.28
CA MET A 556 2.95 10.79 15.86
C MET A 556 1.44 10.86 15.55
N PRO A 557 0.55 10.01 16.14
CA PRO A 557 -0.88 10.08 15.86
C PRO A 557 -1.51 11.40 16.30
N THR A 558 -1.14 11.88 17.49
CA THR A 558 -1.71 13.07 18.10
C THR A 558 -1.22 14.33 17.39
N MET A 559 0.05 14.39 16.99
CA MET A 559 0.57 15.51 16.21
C MET A 559 -0.15 15.65 14.86
N ALA A 560 -0.48 14.54 14.20
CA ALA A 560 -1.26 14.59 12.96
C ALA A 560 -2.65 15.21 13.18
N SER A 561 -3.33 14.87 14.28
CA SER A 561 -4.63 15.46 14.64
C SER A 561 -4.52 16.93 15.04
N VAL A 562 -3.50 17.31 15.81
CA VAL A 562 -3.24 18.72 16.18
C VAL A 562 -3.01 19.58 14.92
N LYS A 563 -2.20 19.08 13.99
CA LYS A 563 -1.97 19.78 12.72
C LYS A 563 -3.27 19.90 11.91
N LEU A 564 -4.01 18.80 11.74
CA LEU A 564 -5.24 18.79 10.93
C LEU A 564 -6.32 19.73 11.47
N SER A 565 -6.61 19.59 12.76
CA SER A 565 -7.78 20.23 13.36
C SER A 565 -7.46 21.57 13.99
N ALA A 566 -6.29 21.75 14.61
CA ALA A 566 -5.92 23.01 15.27
C ALA A 566 -4.98 23.90 14.44
N LEU A 567 -4.44 23.42 13.31
CA LEU A 567 -3.54 24.18 12.42
C LEU A 567 -2.34 24.79 13.17
N ARG A 568 -1.82 24.09 14.17
CA ARG A 568 -0.63 24.51 14.92
C ARG A 568 0.65 23.87 14.35
N PRO A 569 1.79 24.56 14.41
CA PRO A 569 3.08 23.97 14.08
C PRO A 569 3.39 22.74 14.95
N ILE A 570 3.86 21.68 14.31
CA ILE A 570 4.29 20.42 14.92
C ILE A 570 5.74 20.11 14.54
N VAL A 571 6.44 19.38 15.40
CA VAL A 571 7.85 18.98 15.18
C VAL A 571 8.03 17.51 14.79
N ASN A 572 6.98 16.70 14.93
CA ASN A 572 7.00 15.25 14.72
C ASN A 572 5.71 14.80 14.02
N HIS A 573 5.79 13.82 13.12
CA HIS A 573 4.64 13.32 12.37
C HIS A 573 4.85 11.85 11.92
N PRO A 574 3.80 11.15 11.47
CA PRO A 574 3.85 9.70 11.17
C PRO A 574 4.70 9.23 9.98
N HIS A 575 5.39 10.12 9.24
CA HIS A 575 6.05 9.77 7.97
C HIS A 575 7.57 9.60 8.15
N TYR A 576 7.97 8.44 8.70
CA TYR A 576 9.27 8.16 9.30
C TYR A 576 10.44 7.86 8.33
N GLU A 577 10.23 7.98 7.03
CA GLU A 577 11.19 7.55 6.01
C GLU A 577 12.45 8.44 5.93
N ASP A 578 12.33 9.72 6.30
CA ASP A 578 13.43 10.69 6.26
C ASP A 578 14.35 10.59 7.49
N ALA A 579 15.66 10.53 7.26
CA ALA A 579 16.64 10.41 8.35
C ALA A 579 16.60 11.59 9.35
N GLY A 580 16.36 12.81 8.86
CA GLY A 580 16.26 14.01 9.70
C GLY A 580 15.03 13.97 10.61
N LEU A 581 13.91 13.44 10.12
CA LEU A 581 12.73 13.22 10.95
C LEU A 581 12.96 12.14 12.00
N ARG A 582 13.59 11.00 11.65
CA ARG A 582 13.90 9.94 12.64
C ARG A 582 14.69 10.47 13.83
N ALA A 583 15.69 11.32 13.57
CA ALA A 583 16.45 11.99 14.62
C ALA A 583 15.55 12.88 15.51
N ARG A 584 14.59 13.61 14.94
CA ARG A 584 13.63 14.42 15.71
C ARG A 584 12.67 13.57 16.51
N THR A 585 12.14 12.51 15.92
CA THR A 585 11.26 11.58 16.63
C THR A 585 11.97 11.00 17.83
N LYS A 586 13.26 10.64 17.73
CA LYS A 586 14.06 10.22 18.89
C LYS A 586 14.07 11.31 19.99
N ILE A 587 14.31 12.57 19.63
CA ILE A 587 14.26 13.68 20.61
C ILE A 587 12.87 13.79 21.25
N VAL A 588 11.80 13.74 20.47
CA VAL A 588 10.43 13.87 21.01
C VAL A 588 10.10 12.67 21.89
N TYR A 589 10.45 11.46 21.45
CA TYR A 589 10.14 10.23 22.17
C TYR A 589 11.09 9.98 23.35
N SER A 590 12.15 10.78 23.52
CA SER A 590 13.00 10.71 24.72
C SER A 590 12.24 11.09 25.99
N MET A 591 11.06 11.72 25.89
CA MET A 591 10.14 11.90 27.02
C MET A 591 9.71 10.58 27.67
N TYR A 592 9.71 9.49 26.89
CA TYR A 592 9.40 8.13 27.36
C TYR A 592 10.63 7.32 27.76
N SER A 593 11.82 7.91 27.66
CA SER A 593 13.07 7.29 28.12
C SER A 593 13.24 7.38 29.64
N ARG A 594 14.41 6.98 30.12
CA ARG A 594 14.83 7.09 31.53
C ARG A 594 15.86 8.22 31.76
N LYS A 595 15.95 9.16 30.82
CA LYS A 595 16.82 10.34 30.92
C LYS A 595 16.31 11.35 31.95
N ALA A 596 17.20 12.24 32.39
CA ALA A 596 16.83 13.33 33.27
C ALA A 596 15.90 14.34 32.55
N ALA A 597 14.94 14.91 33.27
CA ALA A 597 13.98 15.88 32.73
C ALA A 597 14.68 17.12 32.13
N GLU A 598 15.77 17.57 32.74
CA GLU A 598 16.57 18.70 32.27
C GLU A 598 17.17 18.47 30.87
N GLU A 599 17.70 17.27 30.62
CA GLU A 599 18.28 16.90 29.33
C GLU A 599 17.21 16.92 28.23
N VAL A 600 16.06 16.30 28.49
CA VAL A 600 14.93 16.28 27.55
C VAL A 600 14.39 17.69 27.28
N LYS A 601 14.24 18.51 28.32
CA LYS A 601 13.88 19.93 28.20
C LYS A 601 14.82 20.66 27.24
N ARG A 602 16.14 20.49 27.42
CA ARG A 602 17.16 21.15 26.59
C ARG A 602 17.04 20.79 25.11
N GLU A 603 16.82 19.51 24.79
CA GLU A 603 16.62 19.07 23.41
C GLU A 603 15.29 19.58 22.81
N LEU A 604 14.21 19.64 23.59
CA LEU A 604 12.94 20.22 23.14
C LEU A 604 13.05 21.72 22.85
N ILE A 605 13.83 22.46 23.66
CA ILE A 605 14.12 23.88 23.43
C ILE A 605 14.88 24.08 22.11
N LYS A 606 15.83 23.19 21.76
CA LYS A 606 16.53 23.25 20.46
C LYS A 606 15.57 23.11 19.27
N LEU A 607 14.51 22.32 19.42
CA LEU A 607 13.43 22.19 18.44
C LEU A 607 12.39 23.34 18.52
N LYS A 608 12.60 24.32 19.40
CA LYS A 608 11.72 25.47 19.65
C LYS A 608 10.29 25.07 20.07
N VAL A 609 10.15 23.92 20.75
CA VAL A 609 8.86 23.43 21.25
C VAL A 609 8.35 24.34 22.36
N ASN A 610 7.06 24.69 22.33
CA ASN A 610 6.38 25.40 23.41
C ASN A 610 5.64 24.42 24.33
N TYR A 611 4.93 23.47 23.74
CA TYR A 611 4.08 22.51 24.46
C TYR A 611 4.39 21.08 24.04
N TYR A 612 4.50 20.18 25.02
CA TYR A 612 4.61 18.75 24.82
C TYR A 612 3.31 18.07 25.27
N ILE A 613 2.72 17.24 24.40
CA ILE A 613 1.53 16.45 24.72
C ILE A 613 1.98 15.06 25.16
N LEU A 614 1.90 14.81 26.46
CA LEU A 614 2.22 13.53 27.07
C LEU A 614 0.99 12.62 27.10
N GLU A 615 1.12 11.46 26.46
CA GLU A 615 0.14 10.39 26.52
C GLU A 615 0.62 9.28 27.46
N GLU A 616 -0.12 9.04 28.54
CA GLU A 616 0.24 8.02 29.55
C GLU A 616 0.30 6.61 28.96
N SER A 617 -0.55 6.32 27.97
CA SER A 617 -0.62 5.00 27.35
C SER A 617 0.71 4.55 26.75
N TRP A 618 1.53 5.45 26.19
CA TRP A 618 2.86 5.10 25.67
C TRP A 618 3.89 4.79 26.76
N CYS A 619 3.66 5.27 27.99
CA CYS A 619 4.56 5.01 29.11
C CYS A 619 4.37 3.59 29.68
N VAL A 620 3.12 3.08 29.67
CA VAL A 620 2.74 1.83 30.36
C VAL A 620 2.39 0.69 29.39
N ARG A 621 1.83 1.01 28.22
CA ARG A 621 1.35 -0.02 27.28
C ARG A 621 2.51 -0.90 26.82
N ARG A 622 2.31 -2.20 26.94
CA ARG A 622 3.28 -3.24 26.57
C ARG A 622 2.58 -4.27 25.69
N SER A 623 2.84 -4.23 24.39
CA SER A 623 2.25 -5.18 23.44
C SER A 623 2.86 -6.57 23.59
N LYS A 624 4.17 -6.63 23.86
CA LYS A 624 4.98 -7.84 24.03
C LYS A 624 6.13 -7.56 25.02
N PRO A 625 6.76 -8.60 25.60
CA PRO A 625 7.96 -8.40 26.41
C PRO A 625 9.06 -7.64 25.64
N GLY A 626 9.57 -6.54 26.21
CA GLY A 626 10.57 -5.68 25.57
C GLY A 626 10.02 -4.65 24.58
N CYS A 627 8.70 -4.47 24.51
CA CYS A 627 8.02 -3.58 23.56
C CYS A 627 7.24 -2.43 24.21
N SER A 628 7.46 -2.14 25.50
CA SER A 628 7.04 -0.85 26.04
C SER A 628 8.01 0.25 25.62
N MET A 629 7.53 1.50 25.55
CA MET A 629 8.37 2.60 25.06
C MET A 629 9.64 2.84 25.90
N PRO A 630 9.61 2.73 27.25
CA PRO A 630 10.83 2.78 28.05
C PRO A 630 11.79 1.62 27.75
N GLU A 631 11.29 0.39 27.54
CA GLU A 631 12.13 -0.77 27.19
C GLU A 631 12.80 -0.61 25.81
N ILE A 632 12.09 -0.02 24.83
CA ILE A 632 12.66 0.30 23.52
C ILE A 632 13.80 1.32 23.67
N TRP A 633 13.63 2.31 24.55
CA TRP A 633 14.68 3.28 24.88
C TRP A 633 15.86 2.65 25.64
N ASP A 634 15.64 1.65 26.47
CA ASP A 634 16.72 0.96 27.19
C ASP A 634 17.73 0.29 26.24
N VAL A 635 17.31 -0.06 25.02
CA VAL A 635 18.21 -0.59 23.96
C VAL A 635 19.07 0.50 23.33
N GLU A 636 18.51 1.71 23.18
CA GLU A 636 19.22 2.86 22.60
C GLU A 636 20.10 3.59 23.63
N ASP A 637 19.68 3.61 24.89
CA ASP A 637 20.35 4.27 26.01
C ASP A 637 20.53 3.31 27.21
N PRO A 638 21.42 2.31 27.09
CA PRO A 638 21.64 1.32 28.13
C PRO A 638 22.21 1.91 29.44
N ALA A 639 22.79 3.11 29.40
CA ALA A 639 23.38 3.77 30.57
C ALA A 639 22.32 4.22 31.59
N ASN A 640 21.10 4.51 31.12
CA ASN A 640 19.97 4.90 31.97
C ASN A 640 19.00 3.75 32.28
N ALA A 641 19.27 2.55 31.76
CA ALA A 641 18.44 1.37 31.98
C ALA A 641 18.26 1.08 33.48
N GLY A 642 17.03 0.74 33.88
CA GLY A 642 16.67 0.43 35.27
C GLY A 642 16.25 1.62 36.14
N LYS A 643 16.52 2.87 35.74
CA LYS A 643 15.98 4.07 36.44
C LYS A 643 14.47 4.21 36.25
N THR A 644 13.77 5.04 37.01
CA THR A 644 12.34 5.27 36.78
C THR A 644 12.11 6.00 35.43
N PRO A 645 11.17 5.55 34.57
CA PRO A 645 10.87 6.26 33.32
C PRO A 645 10.43 7.70 33.56
N LEU A 646 10.94 8.64 32.75
CA LEU A 646 10.66 10.06 32.89
C LEU A 646 9.16 10.35 32.77
N CYS A 647 8.46 9.71 31.83
CA CYS A 647 7.02 9.86 31.66
C CYS A 647 6.23 9.55 32.95
N ASN A 648 6.62 8.53 33.73
CA ASN A 648 5.97 8.21 35.01
C ASN A 648 6.21 9.29 36.08
N LEU A 649 7.38 9.91 36.05
CA LEU A 649 7.69 11.03 36.95
C LEU A 649 6.84 12.25 36.58
N LEU A 650 6.80 12.60 35.29
CA LEU A 650 6.07 13.77 34.79
C LEU A 650 4.54 13.65 34.91
N VAL A 651 3.99 12.44 34.86
CA VAL A 651 2.57 12.21 35.17
C VAL A 651 2.26 12.61 36.61
N LYS A 652 3.15 12.30 37.57
CA LYS A 652 2.98 12.65 38.99
C LYS A 652 3.30 14.12 39.28
N ASP A 653 4.51 14.57 38.94
CA ASP A 653 4.95 15.96 39.09
C ASP A 653 5.84 16.37 37.92
N SER A 654 5.45 17.43 37.23
CA SER A 654 6.16 17.92 36.04
C SER A 654 7.21 18.98 36.37
N LYS A 655 7.17 19.57 37.56
CA LYS A 655 8.06 20.67 37.98
C LYS A 655 9.46 20.14 38.35
N PRO A 656 10.50 21.01 38.30
CA PRO A 656 10.49 22.41 37.88
C PRO A 656 10.62 22.62 36.36
N HIS A 657 10.90 21.57 35.59
CA HIS A 657 11.27 21.70 34.18
C HIS A 657 10.08 21.94 33.24
N PHE A 658 8.90 21.45 33.60
CA PHE A 658 7.68 21.59 32.83
C PHE A 658 6.50 22.05 33.70
N THR A 659 5.66 22.93 33.16
CA THR A 659 4.42 23.35 33.81
C THR A 659 3.24 22.64 33.16
N THR A 660 2.42 21.95 33.96
CA THR A 660 1.18 21.35 33.43
C THR A 660 0.16 22.45 33.18
N VAL A 661 -0.29 22.60 31.93
CA VAL A 661 -1.24 23.65 31.50
C VAL A 661 -2.60 23.10 31.11
N PHE A 662 -2.69 21.81 30.81
CA PHE A 662 -3.93 21.08 30.57
C PHE A 662 -3.75 19.60 30.93
N GLN A 663 -4.80 18.98 31.45
CA GLN A 663 -4.81 17.55 31.74
C GLN A 663 -6.24 17.00 31.67
N ASN A 664 -6.40 15.85 31.01
CA ASN A 664 -7.62 15.04 31.07
C ASN A 664 -7.27 13.57 31.29
N SER A 665 -8.21 12.66 31.02
CA SER A 665 -8.07 11.22 31.29
C SER A 665 -7.01 10.50 30.45
N VAL A 666 -6.54 11.10 29.35
CA VAL A 666 -5.57 10.48 28.43
C VAL A 666 -4.34 11.35 28.19
N TYR A 667 -4.52 12.67 28.14
CA TYR A 667 -3.51 13.62 27.71
C TYR A 667 -3.13 14.57 28.85
N LYS A 668 -1.83 14.83 28.97
CA LYS A 668 -1.27 15.87 29.85
C LYS A 668 -0.40 16.81 29.00
N VAL A 669 -0.78 18.08 28.90
CA VAL A 669 -0.03 19.08 28.15
C VAL A 669 0.93 19.81 29.07
N LEU A 670 2.20 19.74 28.70
CA LEU A 670 3.33 20.27 29.44
C LEU A 670 3.91 21.47 28.69
N GLU A 671 3.87 22.65 29.30
CA GLU A 671 4.60 23.82 28.81
C GLU A 671 6.09 23.68 29.14
N VAL A 672 6.93 23.90 28.13
CA VAL A 672 8.39 23.88 28.26
C VAL A 672 8.84 25.23 28.85
N VAL A 673 9.24 25.23 30.11
CA VAL A 673 9.66 26.44 30.83
C VAL A 673 10.98 26.94 30.26
N LYS A 674 10.96 28.03 29.50
CA LYS A 674 12.18 28.68 29.00
C LYS A 674 12.81 29.47 30.15
N GLU A 675 14.12 29.28 30.32
CA GLU A 675 14.92 30.08 31.27
C GLU A 675 15.07 31.53 30.83
#